data_AF-A0A835TG46-F1
#
_entry.id   AF-A0A835TG46-F1
#
_cell.length_a   1.000
_cell.length_b   1.000
_cell.length_c   1.000
_cell.angle_alpha   90.00
_cell.angle_beta   90.00
_cell.angle_gamma   90.00
#
_symmetry.space_group_name_H-M   'P 1'
#
loop_
_entity.id
_entity.type
_entity.pdbx_description
1 polymer ?
#
loop_
_entity_poly.entity_id
_entity_poly.type
_entity_poly.pdbx_seq_one_letter_code
_entity_poly.pdbx_strand_id
1 'polypeptide(L)'
;MKTVAKLYSFFSSYTSCTMVGPYAPYFGLCYWSVQDKDTHSLDLYKHPPTPSQSPHQRDQNTGHLLAYSSNPYLFALKSLLLVCLFHVSFAARKLNELVQDQPQLLKYHDGALLYGKISVNLIWYGNFKPSQRAIISDFVTSLSVSPSSLKNSQPSVAKWWETTEKYYHLTSKKNTLSLTLGKQILDAKYSLGKSLTNKQIVELASKGDQKDAVNIVLTSSDVTVEGFCLNKCGTHGSALGSKSGNIKSKNSRFAYIWVGNSETQCPGYCAWPFHQPIYGPQNPPLVAPNNDVGLDGMVINLASLLAGTATNPFGNGYFQGPKEAPLEAASACPGIYGKGAYPGYAGDLLVDSTTGASYNAHGNNGRKYLLPALYDPSTLACSPLLAGSDQTDQQPFLFQYHNGPLLTGNISISLIWYGKFKPSQRAIVTDFISSLVSSKLTSAQFSVAKWWKGTEKYYQAIKSKKSPSLVLSLGTQFLDEGYSLGKSLSSKQIVQLALKGRQRNSVNVILTAPDVAVEGFCYGKCGTHGSSSSAEKINGKNTKFAYIWAGNSETQCPGQCAWPFHQPIYGPQSPPLVAPNNDVGLDGMIINLASLLAGTATNPFGNGYFQGPKEAPLEAASACPGVYGKGSYPGYAGDVLVDSATGASYNAHGVNGRKYLLPALFDPSTATCATLVLIMAFVVSSHFVLPVLVLLISINRLSSAARVLSMSDQTQEPFLFQYHNGPLLTGKISVNLIWYGKFRPSQRAIVSDFIASVSSRKLATAQPSVATWWKATEKYFNLVKQKKASPLLLSPGTQILDEKYSLGRSLSDKQIVKLASKGGQKNAINVVLTSSDVAVQGFCSSKCGLHGSSMSAKKINRKRSKFAYIWVGNSETQCPGQCAWPFHQPIYGPQSPPLVAPNNDVGLDGMVINLASLLAGTATNPFGNGYFQGPKEAPLEAASACPGIYGKGAYPGYAGELLVDSTTGASYNAHECNQVFTSDDVAFDGLLRDPWVRSGQDWYIVYSWVGNSVTQCPGKCAWLFH
;
A
#
# COMPACT_ATOMS: atom_id res chain seq x y z
N MET A 1 55.79 -29.65 -40.96
CA MET A 1 56.24 -30.90 -40.28
C MET A 1 55.67 -30.86 -38.87
N LYS A 2 55.01 -31.89 -38.31
CA LYS A 2 54.58 -33.20 -38.80
C LYS A 2 53.19 -33.46 -38.18
N THR A 3 52.19 -33.83 -38.98
CA THR A 3 51.59 -35.19 -38.94
C THR A 3 50.64 -35.36 -37.73
N VAL A 4 49.34 -35.08 -37.91
CA VAL A 4 48.30 -36.07 -38.32
C VAL A 4 47.91 -36.94 -37.11
N ALA A 5 46.82 -36.57 -36.43
CA ALA A 5 45.47 -37.16 -36.60
C ALA A 5 45.21 -38.24 -35.51
N LYS A 6 44.01 -38.77 -35.28
CA LYS A 6 42.87 -38.94 -36.19
C LYS A 6 41.53 -38.91 -35.45
N LEU A 7 40.46 -38.70 -36.22
CA LEU A 7 39.08 -38.62 -35.78
C LEU A 7 38.59 -39.84 -34.98
N TYR A 8 37.94 -39.52 -33.86
CA TYR A 8 36.57 -39.90 -33.46
C TYR A 8 36.09 -41.35 -33.37
N SER A 9 35.36 -41.55 -32.27
CA SER A 9 34.29 -42.53 -32.02
C SER A 9 34.71 -44.00 -31.87
N PHE A 10 34.44 -44.55 -30.69
CA PHE A 10 33.31 -45.47 -30.51
C PHE A 10 32.94 -45.59 -29.02
N PHE A 11 31.65 -45.43 -28.71
CA PHE A 11 30.87 -46.07 -27.63
C PHE A 11 31.32 -46.09 -26.14
N SER A 12 30.25 -46.10 -25.32
CA SER A 12 30.11 -46.88 -24.07
C SER A 12 30.36 -46.23 -22.71
N SER A 13 29.59 -46.76 -21.77
CA SER A 13 29.16 -46.35 -20.44
C SER A 13 30.15 -46.47 -19.27
N TYR A 14 29.84 -45.72 -18.20
CA TYR A 14 30.03 -46.00 -16.76
C TYR A 14 31.03 -47.09 -16.30
N THR A 15 31.98 -46.72 -15.43
CA THR A 15 32.04 -47.10 -13.97
C THR A 15 33.23 -46.43 -13.25
N SER A 16 33.53 -46.77 -11.98
CA SER A 16 33.89 -45.79 -10.93
C SER A 16 34.92 -46.24 -9.87
N CYS A 17 35.62 -45.26 -9.25
CA CYS A 17 36.30 -45.29 -7.92
C CYS A 17 37.59 -46.17 -7.79
N THR A 18 38.54 -45.98 -6.84
CA THR A 18 38.58 -45.23 -5.55
C THR A 18 40.03 -44.97 -5.01
N MET A 19 40.14 -44.22 -3.90
CA MET A 19 41.27 -44.09 -2.90
C MET A 19 42.37 -43.05 -3.18
N VAL A 20 43.06 -42.41 -2.20
CA VAL A 20 43.21 -42.58 -0.73
C VAL A 20 43.19 -41.20 0.00
N GLY A 21 42.82 -41.14 1.30
CA GLY A 21 43.04 -39.99 2.22
C GLY A 21 43.69 -40.45 3.54
N PRO A 22 44.23 -39.53 4.37
CA PRO A 22 43.51 -39.02 5.57
C PRO A 22 43.88 -37.54 5.89
N TYR A 23 43.50 -36.84 6.96
CA TYR A 23 42.71 -37.06 8.21
C TYR A 23 41.79 -35.81 8.43
N ALA A 24 40.66 -35.83 9.15
CA ALA A 24 39.79 -36.93 9.59
C ALA A 24 38.30 -36.47 9.80
N PRO A 25 37.67 -36.33 11.01
CA PRO A 25 36.21 -36.58 11.12
C PRO A 25 35.42 -35.47 11.90
N TYR A 26 34.15 -35.52 12.34
CA TYR A 26 32.93 -36.38 12.31
C TYR A 26 31.71 -35.41 12.37
N PHE A 27 30.42 -35.72 12.13
CA PHE A 27 29.65 -36.91 11.70
C PHE A 27 28.29 -36.41 11.11
N GLY A 28 27.49 -37.29 10.48
CA GLY A 28 26.06 -37.06 10.17
C GLY A 28 25.69 -37.16 8.68
N LEU A 29 25.22 -38.34 8.25
CA LEU A 29 25.05 -38.71 6.83
C LEU A 29 23.63 -38.48 6.26
N CYS A 30 23.57 -38.28 4.93
CA CYS A 30 22.35 -38.20 4.14
C CYS A 30 21.89 -39.56 3.59
N TYR A 31 20.60 -39.63 3.23
CA TYR A 31 19.96 -40.71 2.47
C TYR A 31 20.44 -40.80 1.00
N TRP A 32 20.33 -41.98 0.37
CA TRP A 32 19.51 -42.24 -0.84
C TRP A 32 19.53 -43.75 -1.18
N SER A 33 18.46 -44.28 -1.81
CA SER A 33 18.41 -45.66 -2.34
C SER A 33 17.38 -45.79 -3.46
N VAL A 34 17.71 -46.45 -4.58
CA VAL A 34 16.73 -46.99 -5.56
C VAL A 34 17.31 -48.21 -6.30
N GLN A 35 16.71 -49.40 -6.08
CA GLN A 35 16.43 -50.55 -6.99
C GLN A 35 17.59 -51.18 -7.84
N ASP A 36 17.51 -52.44 -8.30
CA ASP A 36 16.33 -53.24 -8.67
C ASP A 36 16.56 -54.78 -8.62
N LYS A 37 15.48 -55.56 -8.45
CA LYS A 37 15.22 -56.98 -8.87
C LYS A 37 16.25 -58.12 -8.62
N ASP A 38 15.89 -59.41 -8.47
CA ASP A 38 14.65 -60.13 -8.82
C ASP A 38 14.41 -61.42 -7.98
N THR A 39 13.17 -61.93 -8.01
CA THR A 39 12.72 -63.33 -7.74
C THR A 39 13.22 -64.15 -6.52
N HIS A 40 12.30 -64.61 -5.64
CA HIS A 40 11.78 -66.00 -5.69
C HIS A 40 10.58 -66.25 -4.74
N SER A 41 9.83 -67.32 -5.04
CA SER A 41 8.56 -67.76 -4.41
C SER A 41 8.71 -68.44 -3.05
N LEU A 42 7.69 -68.34 -2.18
CA LEU A 42 7.01 -69.51 -1.60
C LEU A 42 5.64 -69.18 -0.97
N ASP A 43 4.64 -70.03 -1.26
CA ASP A 43 3.27 -70.00 -0.73
C ASP A 43 3.18 -70.35 0.77
N LEU A 44 2.00 -70.14 1.39
CA LEU A 44 1.09 -71.23 1.82
C LEU A 44 -0.16 -70.73 2.60
N TYR A 45 -1.35 -70.89 1.99
CA TYR A 45 -2.64 -71.30 2.60
C TYR A 45 -3.40 -70.36 3.57
N LYS A 46 -4.75 -70.38 3.68
CA LYS A 46 -5.87 -70.72 2.76
C LYS A 46 -7.20 -70.19 3.34
N HIS A 47 -8.13 -69.75 2.49
CA HIS A 47 -9.58 -69.53 2.75
C HIS A 47 -10.37 -70.87 2.77
N PRO A 48 -11.74 -70.94 2.76
CA PRO A 48 -12.83 -70.00 3.10
C PRO A 48 -13.61 -70.58 4.34
N PRO A 49 -14.97 -70.59 4.52
CA PRO A 49 -16.11 -69.88 3.91
C PRO A 49 -17.17 -69.31 4.91
N THR A 50 -18.25 -68.74 4.36
CA THR A 50 -19.58 -68.48 4.97
C THR A 50 -20.58 -69.60 4.60
N PRO A 51 -21.80 -69.72 5.18
CA PRO A 51 -22.97 -69.06 4.56
C PRO A 51 -24.19 -68.70 5.47
N SER A 52 -25.04 -67.81 4.93
CA SER A 52 -26.52 -67.63 5.08
C SER A 52 -27.36 -68.27 6.22
N GLN A 53 -28.28 -67.51 6.83
CA GLN A 53 -29.76 -67.60 6.62
C GLN A 53 -30.59 -66.72 7.60
N SER A 54 -31.77 -66.26 7.14
CA SER A 54 -32.94 -65.83 7.93
C SER A 54 -33.98 -67.00 7.92
N PRO A 55 -35.15 -67.03 8.63
CA PRO A 55 -36.01 -65.88 9.00
C PRO A 55 -36.93 -66.00 10.28
N HIS A 56 -37.73 -64.94 10.49
CA HIS A 56 -39.14 -64.91 10.97
C HIS A 56 -39.61 -65.38 12.38
N GLN A 57 -40.69 -64.66 12.81
CA GLN A 57 -41.71 -64.98 13.85
C GLN A 57 -41.30 -64.87 15.34
N ARG A 58 -42.21 -64.52 16.27
CA ARG A 58 -43.48 -63.75 16.25
C ARG A 58 -43.85 -63.41 17.72
N ASP A 59 -44.49 -62.26 17.94
CA ASP A 59 -45.29 -61.80 19.11
C ASP A 59 -45.31 -62.64 20.41
N GLN A 60 -45.16 -62.00 21.58
CA GLN A 60 -46.32 -61.65 22.43
C GLN A 60 -45.97 -60.89 23.74
N ASN A 61 -46.71 -59.79 23.95
CA ASN A 61 -47.35 -59.32 25.19
C ASN A 61 -46.61 -58.91 26.49
N THR A 62 -47.24 -57.88 27.09
CA THR A 62 -47.43 -57.55 28.52
C THR A 62 -46.28 -57.04 29.39
N GLY A 63 -46.57 -55.95 30.11
CA GLY A 63 -46.58 -56.08 31.58
C GLY A 63 -45.57 -55.26 32.38
N HIS A 64 -45.71 -53.94 32.34
CA HIS A 64 -45.26 -52.94 33.33
C HIS A 64 -44.96 -53.40 34.79
N LEU A 65 -43.91 -52.75 35.37
CA LEU A 65 -43.70 -52.31 36.78
C LEU A 65 -42.73 -53.07 37.73
N LEU A 66 -41.59 -52.40 37.96
CA LEU A 66 -40.94 -52.07 39.25
C LEU A 66 -40.69 -53.14 40.33
N ALA A 67 -39.40 -53.31 40.66
CA ALA A 67 -38.92 -53.14 42.04
C ALA A 67 -37.46 -52.64 42.06
N TYR A 68 -37.18 -51.61 42.86
CA TYR A 68 -35.82 -51.09 43.11
C TYR A 68 -35.28 -51.74 44.39
N SER A 69 -34.01 -52.17 44.39
CA SER A 69 -33.28 -52.56 45.61
C SER A 69 -31.88 -51.94 45.58
N SER A 70 -31.60 -51.06 46.53
CA SER A 70 -30.40 -50.23 46.57
C SER A 70 -29.23 -50.93 47.28
N ASN A 71 -28.14 -51.15 46.55
CA ASN A 71 -26.94 -51.81 47.07
C ASN A 71 -25.88 -50.78 47.58
N PRO A 72 -25.53 -50.77 48.89
CA PRO A 72 -24.75 -49.68 49.49
C PRO A 72 -23.31 -49.52 48.97
N TYR A 73 -22.71 -50.55 48.37
CA TYR A 73 -21.34 -50.47 47.84
C TYR A 73 -21.17 -49.42 46.72
N LEU A 74 -22.23 -49.11 45.98
CA LEU A 74 -22.17 -48.10 44.91
C LEU A 74 -21.99 -46.67 45.45
N PHE A 75 -22.44 -46.39 46.68
CA PHE A 75 -22.26 -45.07 47.29
C PHE A 75 -20.82 -44.89 47.78
N ALA A 76 -20.26 -45.90 48.45
CA ALA A 76 -18.86 -45.91 48.88
C ALA A 76 -17.89 -45.75 47.70
N LEU A 77 -18.14 -46.45 46.57
CA LEU A 77 -17.32 -46.33 45.36
C LEU A 77 -17.38 -44.92 44.75
N LYS A 78 -18.55 -44.28 44.75
CA LYS A 78 -18.73 -42.90 44.27
C LYS A 78 -18.06 -41.88 45.18
N SER A 79 -18.15 -42.04 46.50
CA SER A 79 -17.43 -41.20 47.47
C SER A 79 -15.91 -41.32 47.32
N LEU A 80 -15.39 -42.54 47.09
CA LEU A 80 -13.97 -42.76 46.88
C LEU A 80 -13.47 -42.13 45.58
N LEU A 81 -14.22 -42.26 44.47
CA LEU A 81 -13.90 -41.57 43.21
C LEU A 81 -13.90 -40.04 43.36
N LEU A 82 -14.82 -39.48 44.15
CA LEU A 82 -14.89 -38.05 44.39
C LEU A 82 -13.65 -37.54 45.15
N VAL A 83 -13.20 -38.27 46.18
CA VAL A 83 -11.99 -37.93 46.95
C VAL A 83 -10.72 -38.07 46.10
N CYS A 84 -10.63 -39.10 45.24
CA CYS A 84 -9.52 -39.23 44.28
C CYS A 84 -9.45 -38.05 43.30
N LEU A 85 -10.59 -37.54 42.81
CA LEU A 85 -10.65 -36.36 41.94
C LEU A 85 -10.24 -35.05 42.65
N PHE A 86 -10.45 -34.94 43.96
CA PHE A 86 -9.98 -33.79 44.75
C PHE A 86 -8.47 -33.81 45.05
N HIS A 87 -7.83 -34.99 45.07
CA HIS A 87 -6.38 -35.09 45.34
C HIS A 87 -5.47 -34.87 44.13
N VAL A 88 -5.96 -35.00 42.89
CA VAL A 88 -5.18 -34.63 41.68
C VAL A 88 -4.92 -33.11 41.62
N SER A 89 -5.75 -32.30 42.28
CA SER A 89 -5.66 -30.82 42.27
C SER A 89 -4.60 -30.21 43.19
N PHE A 90 -3.82 -31.00 43.95
CA PHE A 90 -2.85 -30.48 44.94
C PHE A 90 -1.40 -30.96 44.77
N ALA A 91 -1.05 -31.59 43.64
CA ALA A 91 0.29 -32.17 43.40
C ALA A 91 1.05 -31.62 42.17
N ALA A 92 0.61 -30.51 41.57
CA ALA A 92 1.37 -29.82 40.52
C ALA A 92 2.24 -28.68 41.11
N ARG A 93 3.49 -28.98 41.47
CA ARG A 93 4.45 -27.95 41.92
C ARG A 93 5.04 -27.19 40.72
N LYS A 94 4.79 -25.88 40.69
CA LYS A 94 5.55 -24.80 40.01
C LYS A 94 6.41 -25.18 38.79
N LEU A 95 5.93 -24.79 37.62
CA LEU A 95 6.73 -24.01 36.67
C LEU A 95 6.05 -22.64 36.53
N ASN A 96 6.80 -21.57 36.80
CA ASN A 96 6.31 -20.21 36.60
C ASN A 96 6.40 -19.86 35.11
N GLU A 97 5.27 -19.68 34.44
CA GLU A 97 5.20 -18.90 33.19
C GLU A 97 4.02 -17.93 33.24
N LEU A 98 4.12 -16.83 32.50
CA LEU A 98 3.52 -15.56 32.86
C LEU A 98 1.99 -15.47 32.70
N VAL A 99 1.42 -14.56 33.48
CA VAL A 99 0.07 -14.00 33.39
C VAL A 99 -0.38 -13.82 31.94
N GLN A 100 -1.53 -14.41 31.60
CA GLN A 100 -2.18 -14.22 30.30
C GLN A 100 -2.92 -12.87 30.27
N ASP A 101 -2.17 -11.81 29.96
CA ASP A 101 -2.70 -10.47 29.73
C ASP A 101 -3.77 -10.46 28.61
N GLN A 102 -4.88 -9.76 28.85
CA GLN A 102 -5.75 -9.33 27.75
C GLN A 102 -4.95 -8.39 26.84
N PRO A 103 -5.09 -8.47 25.50
CA PRO A 103 -4.41 -7.57 24.58
C PRO A 103 -5.08 -6.18 24.58
N GLN A 104 -4.84 -5.39 25.64
CA GLN A 104 -5.03 -3.95 25.59
C GLN A 104 -4.09 -3.39 24.52
N LEU A 105 -4.64 -2.67 23.53
CA LEU A 105 -3.90 -2.27 22.33
C LEU A 105 -2.65 -1.48 22.68
N LEU A 106 -2.83 -0.41 23.45
CA LEU A 106 -1.76 0.42 23.97
C LEU A 106 -1.39 -0.09 25.37
N LYS A 107 -0.32 -0.87 25.45
CA LYS A 107 0.25 -1.28 26.74
C LYS A 107 0.93 -0.11 27.42
N TYR A 108 0.83 -0.03 28.74
CA TYR A 108 1.62 0.87 29.57
C TYR A 108 2.95 0.20 29.93
N HIS A 109 4.07 0.92 29.76
CA HIS A 109 5.43 0.39 30.00
C HIS A 109 6.11 1.03 31.23
N ASP A 110 5.29 1.38 32.23
CA ASP A 110 5.68 1.94 33.54
C ASP A 110 6.49 3.25 33.51
N GLY A 111 6.51 3.94 32.37
CA GLY A 111 7.17 5.23 32.19
C GLY A 111 6.37 6.44 32.65
N ALA A 112 7.07 7.56 32.82
CA ALA A 112 6.43 8.80 33.23
C ALA A 112 5.55 9.39 32.12
N LEU A 113 4.30 9.71 32.45
CA LEU A 113 3.40 10.56 31.67
C LEU A 113 3.66 12.04 31.98
N LEU A 114 3.20 12.98 31.14
CA LEU A 114 3.21 14.40 31.51
C LEU A 114 2.11 14.70 32.52
N TYR A 115 2.43 15.39 33.61
CA TYR A 115 1.44 15.78 34.64
C TYR A 115 1.77 17.14 35.26
N GLY A 116 0.78 17.73 35.95
CA GLY A 116 0.89 19.05 36.56
C GLY A 116 0.63 20.17 35.56
N LYS A 117 1.16 21.36 35.87
CA LYS A 117 1.08 22.55 35.00
C LYS A 117 2.31 22.55 34.08
N ILE A 118 2.09 22.37 32.78
CA ILE A 118 3.14 22.26 31.77
C ILE A 118 3.04 23.42 30.78
N SER A 119 4.14 24.14 30.58
CA SER A 119 4.25 25.24 29.63
C SER A 119 4.47 24.73 28.20
N VAL A 120 3.65 25.15 27.25
CA VAL A 120 3.80 24.82 25.83
C VAL A 120 4.50 25.99 25.12
N ASN A 121 5.79 25.87 24.89
CA ASN A 121 6.58 26.90 24.20
C ASN A 121 6.56 26.66 22.69
N LEU A 122 6.36 27.71 21.90
CA LEU A 122 6.33 27.64 20.43
C LEU A 122 7.60 28.26 19.84
N ILE A 123 8.41 27.47 19.12
CA ILE A 123 9.62 27.90 18.44
C ILE A 123 9.32 27.97 16.94
N TRP A 124 9.02 29.18 16.48
CA TRP A 124 8.66 29.49 15.10
C TRP A 124 9.91 29.67 14.24
N TYR A 125 10.27 28.65 13.48
CA TYR A 125 11.47 28.63 12.65
C TYR A 125 11.14 28.94 11.18
N GLY A 126 11.59 30.11 10.73
CA GLY A 126 11.30 30.65 9.40
C GLY A 126 10.11 31.61 9.34
N ASN A 127 9.62 31.88 8.12
CA ASN A 127 8.71 32.99 7.87
C ASN A 127 7.23 32.59 7.97
N PHE A 128 6.65 32.73 9.17
CA PHE A 128 5.22 32.61 9.41
C PHE A 128 4.51 33.97 9.40
N LYS A 129 3.35 34.06 8.74
CA LYS A 129 2.46 35.24 8.83
C LYS A 129 1.90 35.38 10.26
N PRO A 130 1.56 36.59 10.73
CA PRO A 130 0.88 36.76 12.02
C PRO A 130 -0.42 35.94 12.15
N SER A 131 -1.20 35.83 11.06
CA SER A 131 -2.40 34.99 10.98
C SER A 131 -2.10 33.49 11.15
N GLN A 132 -1.03 33.00 10.51
CA GLN A 132 -0.57 31.62 10.65
C GLN A 132 -0.12 31.32 12.08
N ARG A 133 0.55 32.27 12.73
CA ARG A 133 0.92 32.13 14.15
C ARG A 133 -0.29 32.06 15.06
N ALA A 134 -1.30 32.90 14.81
CA ALA A 134 -2.56 32.89 15.55
C ALA A 134 -3.24 31.52 15.51
N ILE A 135 -3.33 30.86 14.35
CA ILE A 135 -3.99 29.54 14.21
C ILE A 135 -3.45 28.51 15.22
N ILE A 136 -2.12 28.41 15.41
CA ILE A 136 -1.53 27.45 16.35
C ILE A 136 -1.57 27.94 17.80
N SER A 137 -1.35 29.24 18.06
CA SER A 137 -1.44 29.76 19.45
C SER A 137 -2.87 29.70 19.98
N ASP A 138 -3.87 29.97 19.13
CA ASP A 138 -5.29 29.81 19.44
C ASP A 138 -5.58 28.33 19.75
N PHE A 139 -5.07 27.38 18.94
CA PHE A 139 -5.23 25.94 19.20
C PHE A 139 -4.66 25.54 20.56
N VAL A 140 -3.42 25.94 20.89
CA VAL A 140 -2.78 25.61 22.18
C VAL A 140 -3.55 26.22 23.37
N THR A 141 -4.05 27.46 23.25
CA THR A 141 -4.88 28.05 24.33
C THR A 141 -6.27 27.39 24.43
N SER A 142 -6.74 26.72 23.39
CA SER A 142 -8.03 26.03 23.38
C SER A 142 -8.03 24.70 24.14
N LEU A 143 -6.85 24.18 24.53
CA LEU A 143 -6.69 22.91 25.27
C LEU A 143 -7.11 23.01 26.75
N SER A 144 -7.20 24.24 27.31
CA SER A 144 -7.37 24.48 28.76
C SER A 144 -8.56 25.38 29.11
N VAL A 145 -9.59 25.40 28.26
CA VAL A 145 -10.82 26.18 28.51
C VAL A 145 -11.71 25.46 29.52
N SER A 146 -12.09 26.16 30.59
CA SER A 146 -13.01 25.62 31.61
C SER A 146 -14.43 25.46 31.05
N PRO A 147 -15.12 24.33 31.28
CA PRO A 147 -16.49 24.11 30.77
C PRO A 147 -17.51 25.19 31.16
N SER A 148 -17.27 25.91 32.26
CA SER A 148 -18.13 26.99 32.77
C SER A 148 -18.25 28.22 31.86
N SER A 149 -17.35 28.41 30.88
CA SER A 149 -17.47 29.51 29.89
C SER A 149 -18.13 29.11 28.57
N LEU A 150 -18.42 27.81 28.37
CA LEU A 150 -19.09 27.32 27.15
C LEU A 150 -20.60 27.24 27.38
N LYS A 151 -21.32 28.26 26.90
CA LYS A 151 -22.77 28.13 26.70
C LYS A 151 -23.01 27.14 25.56
N ASN A 152 -23.60 25.99 25.88
CA ASN A 152 -24.05 24.89 25.01
C ASN A 152 -23.04 23.76 24.74
N SER A 153 -23.60 22.58 24.42
CA SER A 153 -22.99 21.25 24.23
C SER A 153 -22.12 21.10 22.98
N GLN A 154 -21.46 22.17 22.52
CA GLN A 154 -20.69 22.15 21.28
C GLN A 154 -19.36 21.37 21.43
N PRO A 155 -18.95 20.61 20.39
CA PRO A 155 -17.71 19.86 20.41
C PRO A 155 -16.50 20.82 20.35
N SER A 156 -15.61 20.74 21.34
CA SER A 156 -14.50 21.69 21.50
C SER A 156 -13.13 21.02 21.60
N VAL A 157 -12.06 21.79 21.35
CA VAL A 157 -10.66 21.34 21.52
C VAL A 157 -10.39 20.86 22.94
N ALA A 158 -10.90 21.58 23.95
CA ALA A 158 -10.81 21.15 25.35
C ALA A 158 -11.53 19.82 25.59
N LYS A 159 -12.75 19.64 25.05
CA LYS A 159 -13.52 18.40 25.19
C LYS A 159 -12.84 17.19 24.53
N TRP A 160 -12.14 17.41 23.41
CA TRP A 160 -11.27 16.40 22.81
C TRP A 160 -10.08 16.07 23.72
N TRP A 161 -9.42 17.09 24.27
CA TRP A 161 -8.24 16.94 25.12
C TRP A 161 -8.53 16.17 26.43
N GLU A 162 -9.72 16.34 27.02
CA GLU A 162 -10.20 15.54 28.16
C GLU A 162 -10.11 14.01 27.93
N THR A 163 -10.14 13.54 26.68
CA THR A 163 -9.97 12.11 26.37
C THR A 163 -8.60 11.58 26.82
N THR A 164 -7.58 12.43 26.88
CA THR A 164 -6.25 12.06 27.40
C THR A 164 -6.29 11.75 28.89
N GLU A 165 -7.21 12.34 29.68
CA GLU A 165 -7.33 12.09 31.13
C GLU A 165 -7.62 10.62 31.46
N LYS A 166 -8.31 9.90 30.57
CA LYS A 166 -8.59 8.45 30.69
C LYS A 166 -7.33 7.61 30.88
N TYR A 167 -6.22 8.00 30.26
CA TYR A 167 -4.93 7.30 30.37
C TYR A 167 -4.31 7.44 31.77
N TYR A 168 -4.58 8.54 32.48
CA TYR A 168 -4.07 8.79 33.83
C TYR A 168 -4.89 8.04 34.88
N HIS A 169 -6.21 7.92 34.68
CA HIS A 169 -7.11 7.18 35.56
C HIS A 169 -6.80 5.67 35.64
N LEU A 170 -6.14 5.12 34.62
CA LEU A 170 -5.67 3.72 34.61
C LEU A 170 -4.34 3.53 35.37
N THR A 171 -3.65 4.62 35.71
CA THR A 171 -2.45 4.57 36.57
C THR A 171 -2.83 4.72 38.04
N SER A 172 -2.03 4.14 38.94
CA SER A 172 -2.23 4.21 40.39
C SER A 172 -2.04 5.61 41.01
N LYS A 173 -1.75 6.64 40.20
CA LYS A 173 -1.54 8.03 40.64
C LYS A 173 -2.57 8.94 39.98
N LYS A 174 -3.43 9.58 40.79
CA LYS A 174 -4.38 10.60 40.33
C LYS A 174 -3.66 11.90 39.94
N ASN A 175 -3.07 11.88 38.75
CA ASN A 175 -2.35 13.00 38.16
C ASN A 175 -3.20 13.62 37.05
N THR A 176 -3.37 14.94 37.05
CA THR A 176 -3.99 15.70 35.95
C THR A 176 -2.92 16.48 35.17
N LEU A 177 -3.18 16.77 33.90
CA LEU A 177 -2.31 17.56 33.03
C LEU A 177 -3.00 18.86 32.61
N SER A 178 -2.39 20.00 32.89
CA SER A 178 -2.86 21.31 32.44
C SER A 178 -1.80 21.95 31.54
N LEU A 179 -2.18 22.28 30.30
CA LEU A 179 -1.28 22.88 29.31
C LEU A 179 -1.55 24.39 29.20
N THR A 180 -0.52 25.22 29.35
CA THR A 180 -0.63 26.67 29.17
C THR A 180 0.31 27.15 28.08
N LEU A 181 -0.15 28.03 27.19
CA LEU A 181 0.72 28.66 26.19
C LEU A 181 1.85 29.43 26.88
N GLY A 182 3.09 29.04 26.58
CA GLY A 182 4.31 29.60 27.14
C GLY A 182 4.97 30.64 26.23
N LYS A 183 6.30 30.61 26.21
CA LYS A 183 7.10 31.52 25.39
C LYS A 183 6.91 31.23 23.90
N GLN A 184 6.82 32.29 23.10
CA GLN A 184 6.91 32.18 21.65
C GLN A 184 8.24 32.77 21.18
N ILE A 185 9.09 31.92 20.58
CA ILE A 185 10.43 32.26 20.10
C ILE A 185 10.36 32.37 18.58
N LEU A 186 10.73 33.53 18.02
CA LEU A 186 10.70 33.78 16.58
C LEU A 186 12.11 33.71 15.97
N ASP A 187 12.33 32.78 15.04
CA ASP A 187 13.57 32.61 14.28
C ASP A 187 13.32 32.81 12.78
N ALA A 188 12.79 34.00 12.44
CA ALA A 188 12.47 34.38 11.06
C ALA A 188 13.70 34.57 10.15
N LYS A 189 14.91 34.52 10.73
CA LYS A 189 16.19 34.66 10.01
C LYS A 189 16.81 33.32 9.62
N TYR A 190 16.19 32.18 9.97
CA TYR A 190 16.69 30.84 9.70
C TYR A 190 18.10 30.61 10.28
N SER A 191 18.26 30.75 11.60
CA SER A 191 19.59 30.73 12.26
C SER A 191 20.47 29.50 11.94
N LEU A 192 19.86 28.37 11.57
CA LEU A 192 20.51 27.10 11.19
C LEU A 192 20.37 26.76 9.69
N GLY A 193 19.86 27.68 8.87
CA GLY A 193 19.55 27.50 7.45
C GLY A 193 18.17 26.88 7.17
N LYS A 194 17.77 26.79 5.89
CA LYS A 194 16.47 26.23 5.44
C LYS A 194 16.45 24.70 5.26
N SER A 195 17.47 24.01 5.77
CA SER A 195 17.56 22.57 5.72
C SER A 195 18.08 22.07 7.06
N LEU A 196 17.24 21.35 7.80
CA LEU A 196 17.48 20.96 9.18
C LEU A 196 17.60 19.44 9.31
N THR A 197 18.64 19.01 10.01
CA THR A 197 18.79 17.65 10.52
C THR A 197 17.96 17.44 11.78
N ASN A 198 17.66 16.18 12.11
CA ASN A 198 16.96 15.83 13.35
C ASN A 198 17.69 16.36 14.61
N LYS A 199 19.03 16.49 14.57
CA LYS A 199 19.83 17.08 15.66
C LYS A 199 19.59 18.59 15.83
N GLN A 200 19.45 19.32 14.74
CA GLN A 200 19.15 20.75 14.76
C GLN A 200 17.72 21.05 15.24
N ILE A 201 16.78 20.13 15.03
CA ILE A 201 15.45 20.21 15.65
C ILE A 201 15.55 20.19 17.19
N VAL A 202 16.36 19.30 17.75
CA VAL A 202 16.62 19.24 19.21
C VAL A 202 17.31 20.51 19.70
N GLU A 203 18.27 21.04 18.93
CA GLU A 203 18.93 22.31 19.22
C GLU A 203 17.93 23.48 19.27
N LEU A 204 17.03 23.58 18.28
CA LEU A 204 15.95 24.58 18.28
C LEU A 204 14.99 24.42 19.46
N ALA A 205 14.60 23.18 19.79
CA ALA A 205 13.76 22.90 20.94
C ALA A 205 14.42 23.28 22.27
N SER A 206 15.75 23.14 22.38
CA SER A 206 16.51 23.50 23.59
C SER A 206 16.53 24.99 23.92
N LYS A 207 16.12 25.86 22.97
CA LYS A 207 15.93 27.31 23.18
C LYS A 207 14.72 27.63 24.07
N GLY A 208 13.77 26.71 24.20
CA GLY A 208 12.63 26.82 25.11
C GLY A 208 12.97 26.43 26.55
N ASP A 209 11.99 26.51 27.45
CA ASP A 209 12.18 26.13 28.85
C ASP A 209 12.40 24.62 29.00
N GLN A 210 13.32 24.21 29.88
CA GLN A 210 13.77 22.81 29.98
C GLN A 210 13.23 22.09 31.24
N LYS A 211 12.28 22.72 31.94
CA LYS A 211 11.61 22.19 33.13
C LYS A 211 10.11 22.51 33.02
N ASP A 212 9.26 21.53 33.37
CA ASP A 212 7.80 21.66 33.40
C ASP A 212 7.24 22.24 32.08
N ALA A 213 7.81 21.80 30.95
CA ALA A 213 7.55 22.38 29.63
C ALA A 213 7.66 21.37 28.47
N VAL A 214 6.92 21.65 27.39
CA VAL A 214 7.02 21.00 26.08
C VAL A 214 7.44 22.07 25.07
N ASN A 215 8.52 21.81 24.34
CA ASN A 215 9.07 22.75 23.35
C ASN A 215 8.70 22.32 21.94
N ILE A 216 7.86 23.11 21.26
CA ILE A 216 7.28 22.75 19.94
C ILE A 216 7.97 23.57 18.85
N VAL A 217 8.75 22.91 18.00
CA VAL A 217 9.42 23.52 16.84
C VAL A 217 8.48 23.46 15.64
N LEU A 218 8.13 24.63 15.11
CA LEU A 218 7.24 24.80 13.96
C LEU A 218 8.07 25.35 12.79
N THR A 219 8.23 24.58 11.71
CA THR A 219 9.05 24.99 10.56
C THR A 219 8.18 25.48 9.39
N SER A 220 8.49 26.64 8.81
CA SER A 220 7.73 27.23 7.70
C SER A 220 7.80 26.37 6.42
N SER A 221 6.89 26.60 5.47
CA SER A 221 6.71 25.74 4.29
C SER A 221 7.95 25.69 3.39
N ASP A 222 8.79 26.72 3.43
CA ASP A 222 10.07 26.81 2.73
C ASP A 222 11.28 26.22 3.50
N VAL A 223 11.06 25.50 4.60
CA VAL A 223 12.10 24.80 5.38
C VAL A 223 12.00 23.29 5.18
N THR A 224 13.06 22.70 4.63
CA THR A 224 13.22 21.24 4.53
C THR A 224 13.72 20.66 5.87
N VAL A 225 13.21 19.50 6.26
CA VAL A 225 13.65 18.78 7.46
C VAL A 225 13.85 17.30 7.13
N GLU A 226 14.87 16.68 7.71
CA GLU A 226 15.22 15.27 7.52
C GLU A 226 14.04 14.31 7.77
N GLY A 227 13.58 13.63 6.72
CA GLY A 227 12.45 12.69 6.72
C GLY A 227 11.06 13.35 6.59
N PHE A 228 10.96 14.68 6.62
CA PHE A 228 9.72 15.38 6.33
C PHE A 228 9.22 14.98 4.93
N CYS A 229 7.92 14.82 4.77
CA CYS A 229 7.28 14.46 3.50
C CYS A 229 7.65 13.10 2.89
N LEU A 230 8.45 12.27 3.57
CA LEU A 230 8.83 10.93 3.13
C LEU A 230 8.17 9.84 3.99
N ASN A 231 8.31 9.96 5.31
CA ASN A 231 7.76 9.00 6.27
C ASN A 231 7.13 9.66 7.51
N LYS A 232 7.12 10.99 7.58
CA LYS A 232 6.60 11.75 8.72
C LYS A 232 6.24 13.19 8.36
N CYS A 233 5.31 13.74 9.12
CA CYS A 233 4.87 15.14 9.08
C CYS A 233 5.32 15.94 10.31
N GLY A 234 5.82 15.23 11.32
CA GLY A 234 6.36 15.75 12.57
C GLY A 234 6.96 14.61 13.41
N THR A 235 7.47 14.93 14.59
CA THR A 235 7.97 13.95 15.59
C THR A 235 7.77 14.50 16.99
N HIS A 236 7.62 13.63 17.98
CA HIS A 236 7.87 14.00 19.39
C HIS A 236 9.03 13.18 19.96
N GLY A 237 9.55 13.61 21.10
CA GLY A 237 10.65 12.94 21.78
C GLY A 237 11.14 13.71 23.00
N SER A 238 12.28 13.31 23.54
CA SER A 238 12.89 13.98 24.70
C SER A 238 14.40 14.09 24.63
N ALA A 239 14.92 15.21 25.15
CA ALA A 239 16.35 15.52 25.19
C ALA A 239 16.81 15.87 26.60
N LEU A 240 18.11 15.81 26.85
CA LEU A 240 18.72 16.21 28.12
C LEU A 240 18.81 17.73 28.21
N GLY A 241 18.44 18.30 29.36
CA GLY A 241 18.62 19.71 29.65
C GLY A 241 20.10 20.07 29.87
N SER A 242 20.43 21.34 29.62
CA SER A 242 21.78 21.88 29.80
C SER A 242 22.08 22.15 31.28
N LYS A 243 23.32 21.86 31.71
CA LYS A 243 23.82 22.17 33.06
C LYS A 243 24.14 23.67 33.18
N SER A 244 23.14 24.53 33.22
CA SER A 244 23.31 25.96 33.51
C SER A 244 22.50 26.38 34.74
N GLY A 245 23.20 26.55 35.86
CA GLY A 245 22.63 26.92 37.16
C GLY A 245 23.18 26.08 38.32
N ASN A 246 23.54 26.73 39.44
CA ASN A 246 24.11 26.11 40.64
C ASN A 246 23.07 25.32 41.47
N ILE A 247 22.47 24.28 40.89
CA ILE A 247 21.59 23.34 41.59
C ILE A 247 22.01 21.91 41.25
N LYS A 248 22.26 21.08 42.28
CA LYS A 248 22.65 19.66 42.17
C LYS A 248 21.47 18.77 41.74
N SER A 249 20.80 19.09 40.64
CA SER A 249 19.75 18.25 40.05
C SER A 249 20.35 17.25 39.04
N LYS A 250 20.03 15.96 39.19
CA LYS A 250 20.49 14.90 38.29
C LYS A 250 19.64 14.89 37.01
N ASN A 251 20.27 15.11 35.85
CA ASN A 251 19.79 14.76 34.50
C ASN A 251 18.29 15.00 34.21
N SER A 252 17.79 16.24 34.33
CA SER A 252 16.43 16.57 33.87
C SER A 252 16.32 16.46 32.35
N ARG A 253 15.33 15.70 31.86
CA ARG A 253 14.95 15.66 30.43
C ARG A 253 13.79 16.60 30.19
N PHE A 254 13.75 17.21 29.01
CA PHE A 254 12.58 17.96 28.52
C PHE A 254 11.95 17.24 27.31
N ALA A 255 10.64 17.37 27.16
CA ALA A 255 9.92 16.85 26.00
C ALA A 255 9.88 17.91 24.89
N TYR A 256 9.93 17.47 23.64
CA TYR A 256 9.82 18.34 22.47
C TYR A 256 8.95 17.72 21.38
N ILE A 257 8.36 18.60 20.57
CA ILE A 257 7.62 18.24 19.37
C ILE A 257 8.23 19.03 18.21
N TRP A 258 8.22 18.46 17.01
CA TRP A 258 8.41 19.20 15.77
C TRP A 258 7.27 18.89 14.80
N VAL A 259 6.79 19.91 14.10
CA VAL A 259 5.82 19.78 12.99
C VAL A 259 6.27 20.69 11.84
N GLY A 260 6.23 20.18 10.61
CA GLY A 260 6.54 20.96 9.41
C GLY A 260 5.27 21.45 8.70
N ASN A 261 5.29 22.69 8.21
CA ASN A 261 4.27 23.14 7.26
C ASN A 261 4.49 22.44 5.91
N SER A 262 3.50 21.69 5.45
CA SER A 262 3.60 20.86 4.25
C SER A 262 3.14 21.54 2.96
N GLU A 263 2.56 22.74 3.04
CA GLU A 263 1.92 23.53 1.97
C GLU A 263 2.63 23.45 0.60
N THR A 264 3.96 23.58 0.58
CA THR A 264 4.77 23.61 -0.66
C THR A 264 5.63 22.37 -0.88
N GLN A 265 5.55 21.36 -0.01
CA GLN A 265 6.42 20.17 -0.05
C GLN A 265 5.63 18.86 -0.23
N CYS A 266 4.54 18.67 0.51
CA CYS A 266 3.73 17.44 0.46
C CYS A 266 2.32 17.62 1.06
N PRO A 267 1.53 18.62 0.62
CA PRO A 267 0.22 18.86 1.23
C PRO A 267 -0.70 17.63 1.11
N GLY A 268 -0.60 16.86 0.01
CA GLY A 268 -1.31 15.58 -0.17
C GLY A 268 -0.84 14.40 0.69
N TYR A 269 0.15 14.58 1.57
CA TYR A 269 0.53 13.58 2.58
C TYR A 269 0.24 14.10 3.98
N CYS A 270 0.65 15.34 4.28
CA CYS A 270 0.62 15.90 5.63
C CYS A 270 -0.53 16.86 5.92
N ALA A 271 -1.33 17.23 4.91
CA ALA A 271 -2.53 18.07 5.07
C ALA A 271 -3.81 17.37 4.61
N TRP A 272 -3.82 16.04 4.44
CA TRP A 272 -5.06 15.28 4.23
C TRP A 272 -5.97 15.41 5.47
N PRO A 273 -7.27 15.75 5.33
CA PRO A 273 -8.10 15.69 4.13
C PRO A 273 -8.24 17.00 3.34
N PHE A 274 -7.51 18.06 3.68
CA PHE A 274 -7.58 19.38 3.05
C PHE A 274 -6.79 19.53 1.74
N HIS A 275 -6.06 18.48 1.34
CA HIS A 275 -5.43 18.37 0.04
C HIS A 275 -5.64 16.97 -0.53
N GLN A 276 -5.64 16.86 -1.86
CA GLN A 276 -5.79 15.60 -2.58
C GLN A 276 -4.69 14.62 -2.13
N PRO A 277 -5.03 13.40 -1.67
CA PRO A 277 -4.06 12.47 -1.11
C PRO A 277 -3.14 11.90 -2.19
N ILE A 278 -1.85 11.74 -1.88
CA ILE A 278 -0.88 11.14 -2.80
C ILE A 278 -1.17 9.64 -3.03
N TYR A 279 -1.80 8.98 -2.06
CA TYR A 279 -2.20 7.56 -2.14
C TYR A 279 -3.60 7.35 -1.55
N GLY A 280 -4.37 6.41 -2.10
CA GLY A 280 -5.75 6.11 -1.69
C GLY A 280 -6.81 6.81 -2.55
N PRO A 281 -8.10 6.75 -2.15
CA PRO A 281 -9.21 7.31 -2.93
C PRO A 281 -9.03 8.80 -3.24
N GLN A 282 -9.12 9.13 -4.53
CA GLN A 282 -8.87 10.47 -5.09
C GLN A 282 -10.12 11.36 -5.01
N ASN A 283 -10.78 11.35 -3.84
CA ASN A 283 -11.95 12.18 -3.58
C ASN A 283 -11.56 13.68 -3.55
N PRO A 284 -12.48 14.60 -3.90
CA PRO A 284 -12.24 16.03 -3.75
C PRO A 284 -11.78 16.41 -2.34
N PRO A 285 -10.78 17.28 -2.18
CA PRO A 285 -10.31 17.69 -0.85
C PRO A 285 -11.38 18.45 -0.07
N LEU A 286 -11.37 18.31 1.25
CA LEU A 286 -12.22 19.10 2.13
C LEU A 286 -11.70 20.54 2.23
N VAL A 287 -12.59 21.50 2.47
CA VAL A 287 -12.18 22.90 2.67
C VAL A 287 -11.57 23.07 4.07
N ALA A 288 -10.38 23.68 4.13
CA ALA A 288 -9.59 23.87 5.35
C ALA A 288 -10.22 24.91 6.30
N PRO A 289 -10.40 24.63 7.60
CA PRO A 289 -11.23 25.45 8.50
C PRO A 289 -10.66 26.81 8.89
N ASN A 290 -9.36 27.06 8.69
CA ASN A 290 -8.75 28.37 8.87
C ASN A 290 -8.31 29.02 7.55
N ASN A 291 -8.75 28.46 6.41
CA ASN A 291 -8.37 28.89 5.05
C ASN A 291 -6.83 28.88 4.82
N ASP A 292 -6.14 27.95 5.47
CA ASP A 292 -4.70 27.72 5.30
C ASP A 292 -4.41 26.21 5.40
N VAL A 293 -4.42 25.52 4.25
CA VAL A 293 -4.21 24.07 4.14
C VAL A 293 -2.93 23.61 4.84
N GLY A 294 -1.87 24.43 4.77
CA GLY A 294 -0.60 24.15 5.43
C GLY A 294 -0.73 24.12 6.95
N LEU A 295 -1.27 25.20 7.53
CA LEU A 295 -1.43 25.34 8.97
C LEU A 295 -2.53 24.45 9.56
N ASP A 296 -3.63 24.23 8.85
CA ASP A 296 -4.68 23.29 9.25
C ASP A 296 -4.15 21.84 9.24
N GLY A 297 -3.31 21.48 8.26
CA GLY A 297 -2.54 20.23 8.27
C GLY A 297 -1.53 20.15 9.42
N MET A 298 -0.86 21.26 9.78
CA MET A 298 -0.01 21.30 10.97
C MET A 298 -0.81 21.05 12.25
N VAL A 299 -2.03 21.58 12.40
CA VAL A 299 -2.86 21.34 13.59
C VAL A 299 -3.20 19.86 13.75
N ILE A 300 -3.60 19.16 12.68
CA ILE A 300 -3.87 17.70 12.71
C ILE A 300 -2.67 16.93 13.29
N ASN A 301 -1.48 17.20 12.74
CA ASN A 301 -0.25 16.52 13.15
C ASN A 301 0.19 16.92 14.56
N LEU A 302 0.06 18.20 14.91
CA LEU A 302 0.37 18.74 16.22
C LEU A 302 -0.54 18.16 17.31
N ALA A 303 -1.84 18.02 17.05
CA ALA A 303 -2.81 17.40 17.94
C ALA A 303 -2.45 15.92 18.20
N SER A 304 -2.14 15.18 17.13
CA SER A 304 -1.70 13.78 17.22
C SER A 304 -0.44 13.63 18.09
N LEU A 305 0.59 14.45 17.79
CA LEU A 305 1.87 14.42 18.50
C LEU A 305 1.76 14.94 19.94
N LEU A 306 0.88 15.89 20.25
CA LEU A 306 0.62 16.35 21.61
C LEU A 306 -0.01 15.25 22.47
N ALA A 307 -0.99 14.51 21.93
CA ALA A 307 -1.57 13.36 22.63
C ALA A 307 -0.52 12.28 22.89
N GLY A 308 0.30 11.94 21.88
CA GLY A 308 1.46 11.05 22.04
C GLY A 308 2.46 11.56 23.08
N THR A 309 2.78 12.86 23.08
CA THR A 309 3.70 13.46 24.06
C THR A 309 3.12 13.46 25.48
N ALA A 310 1.81 13.61 25.65
CA ALA A 310 1.17 13.53 26.96
C ALA A 310 1.22 12.10 27.53
N THR A 311 0.91 11.10 26.68
CA THR A 311 0.81 9.69 27.09
C THR A 311 2.12 8.89 26.97
N ASN A 312 3.15 9.41 26.30
CA ASN A 312 4.44 8.74 26.07
C ASN A 312 5.64 9.73 25.90
N PRO A 313 5.84 10.73 26.77
CA PRO A 313 6.86 11.80 26.55
C PRO A 313 8.31 11.30 26.48
N PHE A 314 8.61 10.10 27.00
CA PHE A 314 9.97 9.58 27.14
C PHE A 314 10.20 8.21 26.46
N GLY A 315 9.24 7.71 25.68
CA GLY A 315 9.36 6.42 24.96
C GLY A 315 9.15 5.17 25.83
N ASN A 316 8.45 5.32 26.96
CA ASN A 316 8.09 4.24 27.88
C ASN A 316 6.72 4.42 28.59
N GLY A 317 5.85 5.32 28.11
CA GLY A 317 4.47 5.47 28.59
C GLY A 317 3.54 4.44 27.92
N TYR A 318 2.46 4.91 27.28
CA TYR A 318 1.53 4.07 26.53
C TYR A 318 1.92 3.93 25.06
N PHE A 319 2.23 2.71 24.61
CA PHE A 319 2.44 2.41 23.19
C PHE A 319 2.33 0.92 22.84
N GLN A 320 2.20 0.64 21.54
CA GLN A 320 2.30 -0.69 20.92
C GLN A 320 3.36 -0.70 19.81
N GLY A 321 3.95 -1.87 19.55
CA GLY A 321 4.93 -2.05 18.48
C GLY A 321 6.37 -1.72 18.89
N PRO A 322 7.30 -1.62 17.91
CA PRO A 322 8.70 -1.26 18.18
C PRO A 322 8.81 0.20 18.69
N LYS A 323 9.76 0.47 19.58
CA LYS A 323 9.96 1.80 20.20
C LYS A 323 10.38 2.88 19.19
N GLU A 324 10.88 2.44 18.04
CA GLU A 324 11.35 3.25 16.93
C GLU A 324 10.21 3.73 16.02
N ALA A 325 9.04 3.06 16.08
CA ALA A 325 7.83 3.42 15.34
C ALA A 325 6.56 3.00 16.12
N PRO A 326 6.31 3.58 17.31
CA PRO A 326 5.22 3.17 18.18
C PRO A 326 3.85 3.62 17.65
N LEU A 327 2.84 2.77 17.83
CA LEU A 327 1.44 3.20 17.83
C LEU A 327 1.11 3.72 19.24
N GLU A 328 0.58 4.92 19.32
CA GLU A 328 0.27 5.69 20.54
C GLU A 328 -1.17 6.21 20.47
N ALA A 329 -1.61 6.97 21.48
CA ALA A 329 -2.99 7.41 21.67
C ALA A 329 -3.70 7.95 20.42
N ALA A 330 -3.02 8.75 19.58
CA ALA A 330 -3.58 9.27 18.34
C ALA A 330 -3.14 8.48 17.09
N SER A 331 -1.89 8.01 17.03
CA SER A 331 -1.35 7.29 15.87
C SER A 331 -1.93 5.89 15.68
N ALA A 332 -2.58 5.32 16.70
CA ALA A 332 -3.41 4.12 16.58
C ALA A 332 -4.73 4.36 15.80
N CYS A 333 -5.12 5.62 15.58
CA CYS A 333 -6.39 6.02 14.95
C CYS A 333 -6.18 6.87 13.66
N PRO A 334 -5.32 6.45 12.72
CA PRO A 334 -4.92 7.28 11.59
C PRO A 334 -6.09 7.59 10.67
N GLY A 335 -6.31 8.88 10.40
CA GLY A 335 -7.32 9.37 9.46
C GLY A 335 -8.78 9.28 9.93
N ILE A 336 -9.03 8.87 11.17
CA ILE A 336 -10.37 8.87 11.78
C ILE A 336 -10.59 10.26 12.40
N TYR A 337 -11.48 11.06 11.82
CA TYR A 337 -11.84 12.39 12.34
C TYR A 337 -13.32 12.51 12.72
N GLY A 338 -14.18 11.82 11.99
CA GLY A 338 -15.63 11.73 12.21
C GLY A 338 -16.13 10.30 12.39
N LYS A 339 -17.43 10.15 12.61
CA LYS A 339 -18.10 8.84 12.66
C LYS A 339 -18.05 8.18 11.26
N GLY A 340 -17.89 6.85 11.20
CA GLY A 340 -17.88 6.13 9.92
C GLY A 340 -16.68 6.42 9.01
N ALA A 341 -15.58 6.99 9.54
CA ALA A 341 -14.35 7.20 8.78
C ALA A 341 -13.75 5.87 8.28
N TYR A 342 -13.19 5.89 7.07
CA TYR A 342 -12.51 4.76 6.44
C TYR A 342 -11.41 5.28 5.49
N PRO A 343 -10.50 4.45 4.96
CA PRO A 343 -9.41 4.93 4.09
C PRO A 343 -9.92 5.75 2.89
N GLY A 344 -9.58 7.04 2.85
CA GLY A 344 -10.06 7.99 1.83
C GLY A 344 -11.31 8.79 2.18
N TYR A 345 -11.88 8.59 3.38
CA TYR A 345 -13.02 9.35 3.89
C TYR A 345 -12.84 9.71 5.37
N ALA A 346 -12.88 11.00 5.69
CA ALA A 346 -12.60 11.54 7.02
C ALA A 346 -13.64 11.17 8.10
N GLY A 347 -14.81 10.66 7.70
CA GLY A 347 -15.98 10.45 8.56
C GLY A 347 -16.98 11.61 8.47
N ASP A 348 -18.10 11.48 9.19
CA ASP A 348 -19.10 12.53 9.37
C ASP A 348 -18.48 13.73 10.11
N LEU A 349 -18.43 14.89 9.46
CA LEU A 349 -17.83 16.14 9.97
C LEU A 349 -18.82 17.29 9.91
N LEU A 350 -18.61 18.28 10.78
CA LEU A 350 -19.34 19.55 10.72
C LEU A 350 -18.84 20.36 9.52
N VAL A 351 -19.76 21.00 8.81
CA VAL A 351 -19.46 21.89 7.68
C VAL A 351 -19.90 23.31 8.01
N ASP A 352 -19.03 24.29 7.77
CA ASP A 352 -19.37 25.70 7.86
C ASP A 352 -20.25 26.11 6.68
N SER A 353 -21.46 26.61 6.96
CA SER A 353 -22.44 26.99 5.92
C SER A 353 -22.02 28.19 5.07
N THR A 354 -21.05 28.99 5.52
CA THR A 354 -20.58 30.20 4.83
C THR A 354 -19.33 29.93 4.01
N THR A 355 -18.40 29.12 4.53
CA THR A 355 -17.10 28.86 3.88
C THR A 355 -16.97 27.47 3.25
N GLY A 356 -17.87 26.53 3.57
CA GLY A 356 -17.74 25.11 3.22
C GLY A 356 -16.69 24.35 4.05
N ALA A 357 -16.03 25.01 5.00
CA ALA A 357 -14.98 24.43 5.84
C ALA A 357 -15.44 23.18 6.60
N SER A 358 -14.66 22.10 6.55
CA SER A 358 -14.91 20.88 7.33
C SER A 358 -14.11 20.86 8.63
N TYR A 359 -14.77 20.56 9.75
CA TYR A 359 -14.18 20.59 11.09
C TYR A 359 -14.90 19.62 12.03
N ASN A 360 -14.30 19.36 13.20
CA ASN A 360 -14.98 18.62 14.28
C ASN A 360 -14.89 19.31 15.64
N ALA A 361 -14.02 20.31 15.83
CA ALA A 361 -13.82 21.00 17.10
C ALA A 361 -13.86 22.52 16.96
N HIS A 362 -14.55 23.18 17.90
CA HIS A 362 -14.46 24.62 18.15
C HIS A 362 -13.28 24.94 19.08
N GLY A 363 -12.57 26.02 18.79
CA GLY A 363 -11.52 26.59 19.64
C GLY A 363 -11.74 28.06 19.98
N ASN A 364 -10.76 28.64 20.66
CA ASN A 364 -10.73 30.05 21.04
C ASN A 364 -10.77 30.97 19.82
N ASN A 365 -11.11 32.25 20.04
CA ASN A 365 -11.09 33.30 19.02
C ASN A 365 -11.93 32.97 17.76
N GLY A 366 -12.98 32.15 17.91
CA GLY A 366 -13.87 31.71 16.82
C GLY A 366 -13.25 30.67 15.88
N ARG A 367 -12.07 30.12 16.23
CA ARG A 367 -11.36 29.14 15.41
C ARG A 367 -12.10 27.81 15.34
N LYS A 368 -11.94 27.12 14.21
CA LYS A 368 -12.43 25.77 13.96
C LYS A 368 -11.25 24.88 13.59
N TYR A 369 -11.29 23.63 14.03
CA TYR A 369 -10.20 22.67 13.86
C TYR A 369 -10.72 21.28 13.52
N LEU A 370 -9.87 20.51 12.85
CA LEU A 370 -10.06 19.08 12.63
C LEU A 370 -9.03 18.33 13.47
N LEU A 371 -9.50 17.52 14.42
CA LEU A 371 -8.67 16.81 15.39
C LEU A 371 -8.82 15.29 15.21
N PRO A 372 -7.73 14.50 15.28
CA PRO A 372 -7.80 13.05 15.15
C PRO A 372 -8.58 12.42 16.29
N ALA A 373 -9.25 11.30 16.02
CA ALA A 373 -9.73 10.41 17.06
C ALA A 373 -8.57 9.96 17.96
N LEU A 374 -8.87 9.78 19.24
CA LEU A 374 -7.94 9.18 20.19
C LEU A 374 -8.43 7.78 20.53
N TYR A 375 -7.51 6.83 20.67
CA TYR A 375 -7.81 5.52 21.21
C TYR A 375 -8.33 5.72 22.63
N ASP A 376 -9.48 5.14 22.94
CA ASP A 376 -10.11 5.21 24.25
C ASP A 376 -9.84 3.90 24.99
N PRO A 377 -8.95 3.88 25.99
CA PRO A 377 -8.56 2.66 26.66
C PRO A 377 -9.67 2.07 27.54
N SER A 378 -10.79 2.78 27.75
CA SER A 378 -11.98 2.27 28.43
C SER A 378 -12.94 1.52 27.50
N THR A 379 -12.99 1.86 26.22
CA THR A 379 -13.86 1.20 25.20
C THR A 379 -13.08 0.30 24.25
N LEU A 380 -11.75 0.36 24.30
CA LEU A 380 -10.80 -0.36 23.44
C LEU A 380 -10.95 -0.03 21.94
N ALA A 381 -11.45 1.17 21.61
CA ALA A 381 -11.72 1.61 20.25
C ALA A 381 -11.25 3.06 20.00
N CYS A 382 -11.14 3.45 18.72
CA CYS A 382 -10.89 4.83 18.33
C CYS A 382 -12.15 5.70 18.51
N SER A 383 -12.03 6.75 19.32
CA SER A 383 -13.13 7.67 19.65
C SER A 383 -12.92 9.04 18.99
N PRO A 384 -13.61 9.36 17.88
CA PRO A 384 -13.65 10.72 17.34
C PRO A 384 -14.50 11.63 18.24
N LEU A 385 -14.22 12.93 18.26
CA LEU A 385 -14.91 13.90 19.13
C LEU A 385 -16.44 13.91 18.94
N LEU A 386 -16.91 13.69 17.71
CA LEU A 386 -18.33 13.66 17.34
C LEU A 386 -19.02 12.31 17.62
N ALA A 387 -18.34 11.35 18.27
CA ALA A 387 -18.91 10.02 18.55
C ALA A 387 -20.04 10.03 19.61
N GLY A 388 -20.11 11.06 20.45
CA GLY A 388 -21.00 11.11 21.62
C GLY A 388 -21.70 12.45 21.85
N SER A 389 -21.67 13.36 20.89
CA SER A 389 -22.44 14.61 20.97
C SER A 389 -23.85 14.39 20.42
N ASP A 390 -24.84 14.29 21.31
CA ASP A 390 -26.23 14.63 20.99
C ASP A 390 -26.29 16.13 20.64
N GLN A 391 -25.97 16.44 19.38
CA GLN A 391 -26.39 17.67 18.72
C GLN A 391 -27.46 17.32 17.70
N THR A 392 -28.70 17.56 18.13
CA THR A 392 -29.89 17.61 17.30
C THR A 392 -29.73 18.70 16.23
N ASP A 393 -29.15 18.35 15.07
CA ASP A 393 -29.49 18.95 13.75
C ASP A 393 -28.74 18.32 12.54
N GLN A 394 -28.21 17.10 12.67
CA GLN A 394 -28.18 16.18 11.53
C GLN A 394 -28.88 14.89 11.93
N GLN A 395 -29.75 14.37 11.06
CA GLN A 395 -30.22 13.00 11.22
C GLN A 395 -28.99 12.09 11.28
N PRO A 396 -28.94 11.09 12.19
CA PRO A 396 -27.93 10.06 12.04
C PRO A 396 -28.10 9.49 10.62
N PHE A 397 -27.02 9.47 9.84
CA PHE A 397 -26.99 8.81 8.53
C PHE A 397 -27.15 7.30 8.77
N LEU A 398 -28.40 6.90 9.00
CA LEU A 398 -28.80 5.52 9.11
C LEU A 398 -28.56 4.86 7.75
N PHE A 399 -28.22 3.58 7.78
CA PHE A 399 -28.08 2.77 6.59
C PHE A 399 -29.44 2.67 5.87
N GLN A 400 -29.65 3.55 4.88
CA GLN A 400 -30.98 3.90 4.37
C GLN A 400 -31.46 2.97 3.26
N TYR A 401 -32.76 2.68 3.27
CA TYR A 401 -33.45 1.97 2.19
C TYR A 401 -34.07 2.99 1.22
N HIS A 402 -33.60 2.99 -0.03
CA HIS A 402 -33.99 3.94 -1.07
C HIS A 402 -35.18 3.44 -1.92
N ASN A 403 -36.01 2.56 -1.35
CA ASN A 403 -37.25 2.00 -1.91
C ASN A 403 -37.10 1.16 -3.20
N GLY A 404 -35.88 0.85 -3.62
CA GLY A 404 -35.58 -0.05 -4.73
C GLY A 404 -35.62 -1.53 -4.35
N PRO A 405 -35.86 -2.44 -5.32
CA PRO A 405 -36.08 -3.85 -5.02
C PRO A 405 -34.81 -4.56 -4.52
N LEU A 406 -34.96 -5.32 -3.44
CA LEU A 406 -33.97 -6.31 -2.99
C LEU A 406 -34.05 -7.59 -3.86
N LEU A 407 -33.00 -8.41 -3.87
CA LEU A 407 -33.10 -9.77 -4.45
C LEU A 407 -33.97 -10.66 -3.55
N THR A 408 -34.95 -11.36 -4.14
CA THR A 408 -35.89 -12.21 -3.40
C THR A 408 -36.23 -13.47 -4.20
N GLY A 409 -36.67 -14.52 -3.50
CA GLY A 409 -36.98 -15.83 -4.08
C GLY A 409 -35.74 -16.72 -4.29
N ASN A 410 -35.85 -17.68 -5.19
CA ASN A 410 -34.78 -18.61 -5.53
C ASN A 410 -33.94 -18.03 -6.67
N ILE A 411 -32.67 -17.72 -6.40
CA ILE A 411 -31.74 -17.07 -7.32
C ILE A 411 -30.52 -17.97 -7.55
N SER A 412 -30.17 -18.18 -8.82
CA SER A 412 -29.04 -19.01 -9.25
C SER A 412 -27.77 -18.19 -9.43
N ILE A 413 -26.67 -18.55 -8.76
CA ILE A 413 -25.36 -17.95 -8.99
C ILE A 413 -24.67 -18.66 -10.14
N SER A 414 -24.57 -18.01 -11.30
CA SER A 414 -23.77 -18.51 -12.43
C SER A 414 -22.31 -18.06 -12.24
N LEU A 415 -21.34 -18.98 -12.30
CA LEU A 415 -19.91 -18.64 -12.21
C LEU A 415 -19.29 -18.55 -13.61
N ILE A 416 -18.60 -17.46 -13.90
CA ILE A 416 -17.79 -17.27 -15.11
C ILE A 416 -16.32 -17.19 -14.67
N TRP A 417 -15.60 -18.30 -14.81
CA TRP A 417 -14.18 -18.42 -14.50
C TRP A 417 -13.36 -17.92 -15.69
N TYR A 418 -12.70 -16.78 -15.54
CA TYR A 418 -11.96 -16.13 -16.62
C TYR A 418 -10.44 -16.21 -16.37
N GLY A 419 -9.75 -16.96 -17.24
CA GLY A 419 -8.35 -17.38 -17.03
C GLY A 419 -8.23 -18.71 -16.31
N LYS A 420 -7.00 -19.08 -15.94
CA LYS A 420 -6.67 -20.42 -15.42
C LYS A 420 -6.87 -20.53 -13.91
N PHE A 421 -7.80 -21.39 -13.48
CA PHE A 421 -8.04 -21.74 -12.08
C PHE A 421 -7.82 -23.24 -11.85
N LYS A 422 -7.10 -23.62 -10.80
CA LYS A 422 -6.93 -25.03 -10.41
C LYS A 422 -8.28 -25.63 -9.98
N PRO A 423 -8.53 -26.94 -10.15
CA PRO A 423 -9.72 -27.59 -9.62
C PRO A 423 -9.92 -27.37 -8.11
N SER A 424 -8.84 -27.33 -7.33
CA SER A 424 -8.86 -27.00 -5.89
C SER A 424 -9.32 -25.56 -5.61
N GLN A 425 -8.88 -24.59 -6.41
CA GLN A 425 -9.32 -23.19 -6.31
C GLN A 425 -10.80 -23.04 -6.66
N ARG A 426 -11.26 -23.76 -7.69
CA ARG A 426 -12.68 -23.80 -8.04
C ARG A 426 -13.54 -24.39 -6.93
N ALA A 427 -13.05 -25.46 -6.28
CA ALA A 427 -13.72 -26.07 -5.14
C ALA A 427 -13.93 -25.09 -3.97
N ILE A 428 -12.93 -24.25 -3.62
CA ILE A 428 -13.05 -23.25 -2.54
C ILE A 428 -14.27 -22.34 -2.73
N VAL A 429 -14.49 -21.82 -3.95
CA VAL A 429 -15.61 -20.89 -4.23
C VAL A 429 -16.95 -21.63 -4.38
N THR A 430 -16.97 -22.80 -5.01
CA THR A 430 -18.21 -23.58 -5.14
C THR A 430 -18.68 -24.14 -3.80
N ASP A 431 -17.76 -24.54 -2.92
CA ASP A 431 -18.05 -24.91 -1.53
C ASP A 431 -18.59 -23.71 -0.75
N PHE A 432 -17.99 -22.52 -0.89
CA PHE A 432 -18.46 -21.30 -0.23
C PHE A 432 -19.92 -20.98 -0.60
N ILE A 433 -20.23 -20.95 -1.90
CA ILE A 433 -21.60 -20.70 -2.39
C ILE A 433 -22.57 -21.77 -1.90
N SER A 434 -22.19 -23.04 -1.94
CA SER A 434 -22.99 -24.15 -1.41
C SER A 434 -23.21 -24.06 0.11
N SER A 435 -22.34 -23.34 0.82
CA SER A 435 -22.42 -23.13 2.26
C SER A 435 -23.42 -22.04 2.68
N LEU A 436 -23.87 -21.17 1.76
CA LEU A 436 -24.83 -20.08 2.06
C LEU A 436 -26.21 -20.61 2.49
N VAL A 437 -26.59 -21.81 2.04
CA VAL A 437 -27.91 -22.44 2.26
C VAL A 437 -27.82 -23.80 2.96
N SER A 438 -26.63 -24.19 3.45
CA SER A 438 -26.42 -25.50 4.05
C SER A 438 -26.99 -25.61 5.46
N SER A 439 -27.95 -26.51 5.66
CA SER A 439 -28.50 -26.90 6.96
C SER A 439 -27.74 -28.05 7.65
N LYS A 440 -26.69 -28.61 7.02
CA LYS A 440 -25.95 -29.78 7.52
C LYS A 440 -25.02 -29.50 8.72
N LEU A 441 -24.79 -28.23 9.06
CA LEU A 441 -23.94 -27.84 10.19
C LEU A 441 -24.81 -27.57 11.43
N THR A 442 -24.43 -28.14 12.57
CA THR A 442 -25.20 -28.06 13.83
C THR A 442 -25.30 -26.63 14.35
N SER A 443 -26.40 -26.26 15.02
CA SER A 443 -26.69 -24.85 15.39
C SER A 443 -25.68 -24.21 16.36
N ALA A 444 -24.82 -25.03 16.99
CA ALA A 444 -23.76 -24.62 17.89
C ALA A 444 -22.51 -24.04 17.16
N GLN A 445 -22.31 -24.32 15.87
CA GLN A 445 -21.13 -23.85 15.14
C GLN A 445 -21.37 -22.51 14.42
N PHE A 446 -20.32 -21.69 14.32
CA PHE A 446 -20.31 -20.47 13.50
C PHE A 446 -20.16 -20.88 12.02
N SER A 447 -21.20 -20.71 11.20
CA SER A 447 -21.23 -21.21 9.81
C SER A 447 -21.51 -20.11 8.78
N VAL A 448 -21.13 -20.36 7.53
CA VAL A 448 -21.42 -19.47 6.39
C VAL A 448 -22.93 -19.20 6.28
N ALA A 449 -23.77 -20.23 6.42
CA ALA A 449 -25.23 -20.08 6.43
C ALA A 449 -25.74 -19.18 7.57
N LYS A 450 -25.13 -19.27 8.76
CA LYS A 450 -25.48 -18.42 9.92
C LYS A 450 -25.09 -16.96 9.70
N TRP A 451 -23.97 -16.70 9.01
CA TRP A 451 -23.56 -15.37 8.57
C TRP A 451 -24.52 -14.83 7.50
N TRP A 452 -24.80 -15.62 6.47
CA TRP A 452 -25.72 -15.25 5.39
C TRP A 452 -27.11 -14.92 5.92
N LYS A 453 -27.59 -15.66 6.93
CA LYS A 453 -28.85 -15.34 7.62
C LYS A 453 -28.89 -13.93 8.22
N GLY A 454 -27.75 -13.31 8.50
CA GLY A 454 -27.67 -11.90 8.90
C GLY A 454 -28.33 -10.95 7.90
N THR A 455 -28.36 -11.28 6.60
CA THR A 455 -29.03 -10.46 5.59
C THR A 455 -30.55 -10.43 5.75
N GLU A 456 -31.17 -11.43 6.41
CA GLU A 456 -32.63 -11.45 6.65
C GLU A 456 -33.12 -10.19 7.38
N LYS A 457 -32.26 -9.55 8.20
CA LYS A 457 -32.59 -8.32 8.94
C LYS A 457 -32.96 -7.14 8.02
N TYR A 458 -32.33 -7.01 6.85
CA TYR A 458 -32.70 -5.98 5.87
C TYR A 458 -34.10 -6.22 5.28
N TYR A 459 -34.45 -7.48 5.01
CA TYR A 459 -35.77 -7.86 4.51
C TYR A 459 -36.87 -7.66 5.55
N GLN A 460 -36.56 -7.92 6.83
CA GLN A 460 -37.48 -7.71 7.96
C GLN A 460 -37.70 -6.22 8.27
N ALA A 461 -36.69 -5.37 8.06
CA ALA A 461 -36.79 -3.92 8.26
C ALA A 461 -37.74 -3.25 7.23
N ILE A 462 -37.89 -3.83 6.03
CA ILE A 462 -38.91 -3.43 5.07
C ILE A 462 -40.28 -3.99 5.51
N LYS A 463 -41.23 -3.11 5.86
CA LYS A 463 -42.60 -3.46 6.28
C LYS A 463 -43.47 -3.98 5.12
N SER A 464 -43.04 -5.05 4.47
CA SER A 464 -43.74 -5.75 3.38
C SER A 464 -44.81 -6.72 3.92
N LYS A 465 -45.94 -6.82 3.21
CA LYS A 465 -47.03 -7.80 3.54
C LYS A 465 -46.64 -9.27 3.28
N LYS A 466 -45.51 -9.53 2.64
CA LYS A 466 -44.88 -10.86 2.55
C LYS A 466 -43.46 -10.75 3.07
N SER A 467 -43.07 -11.61 4.00
CA SER A 467 -41.68 -11.82 4.40
C SER A 467 -40.90 -12.37 3.20
N PRO A 468 -40.02 -11.61 2.55
CA PRO A 468 -39.27 -12.09 1.41
C PRO A 468 -38.06 -12.88 1.90
N SER A 469 -37.96 -14.15 1.52
CA SER A 469 -36.71 -14.92 1.68
C SER A 469 -35.88 -14.86 0.40
N LEU A 470 -34.56 -14.89 0.54
CA LEU A 470 -33.62 -15.05 -0.57
C LEU A 470 -32.87 -16.37 -0.39
N VAL A 471 -32.98 -17.26 -1.37
CA VAL A 471 -32.25 -18.53 -1.41
C VAL A 471 -31.28 -18.46 -2.58
N LEU A 472 -29.98 -18.46 -2.28
CA LEU A 472 -28.92 -18.51 -3.29
C LEU A 472 -28.46 -19.95 -3.49
N SER A 473 -28.42 -20.41 -4.74
CA SER A 473 -27.94 -21.74 -5.11
C SER A 473 -26.84 -21.65 -6.18
N LEU A 474 -25.92 -22.63 -6.17
CA LEU A 474 -24.91 -22.73 -7.22
C LEU A 474 -25.58 -23.12 -8.55
N GLY A 475 -25.33 -22.32 -9.57
CA GLY A 475 -25.85 -22.48 -10.93
C GLY A 475 -24.81 -23.00 -11.91
N THR A 476 -25.02 -22.67 -13.18
CA THR A 476 -24.12 -23.05 -14.29
C THR A 476 -22.74 -22.43 -14.10
N GLN A 477 -21.69 -23.20 -14.43
CA GLN A 477 -20.32 -22.72 -14.45
C GLN A 477 -19.78 -22.67 -15.88
N PHE A 478 -19.13 -21.57 -16.23
CA PHE A 478 -18.49 -21.34 -17.52
C PHE A 478 -16.98 -21.22 -17.30
N LEU A 479 -16.20 -21.96 -18.09
CA LEU A 479 -14.73 -21.92 -18.06
C LEU A 479 -14.21 -21.20 -19.30
N ASP A 480 -13.46 -20.13 -19.09
CA ASP A 480 -12.84 -19.29 -20.12
C ASP A 480 -11.33 -19.24 -19.89
N GLU A 481 -10.72 -20.43 -19.87
CA GLU A 481 -9.28 -20.63 -19.64
C GLU A 481 -8.41 -20.12 -20.82
N GLY A 482 -9.05 -19.81 -21.96
CA GLY A 482 -8.46 -19.25 -23.17
C GLY A 482 -8.41 -17.71 -23.22
N TYR A 483 -8.93 -17.02 -22.21
CA TYR A 483 -8.96 -15.55 -22.12
C TYR A 483 -9.65 -14.89 -23.33
N SER A 484 -10.93 -15.21 -23.58
CA SER A 484 -11.64 -14.85 -24.84
C SER A 484 -11.70 -13.35 -25.20
N LEU A 485 -11.37 -12.45 -24.26
CA LEU A 485 -11.34 -10.99 -24.43
C LEU A 485 -9.95 -10.39 -24.11
N GLY A 486 -8.90 -11.22 -24.02
CA GLY A 486 -7.55 -10.84 -23.60
C GLY A 486 -7.32 -10.81 -22.09
N LYS A 487 -6.07 -10.62 -21.65
CA LYS A 487 -5.70 -10.56 -20.22
C LYS A 487 -5.89 -9.19 -19.56
N SER A 488 -6.40 -8.20 -20.30
CA SER A 488 -6.73 -6.87 -19.77
C SER A 488 -8.19 -6.54 -20.10
N LEU A 489 -8.99 -6.32 -19.06
CA LEU A 489 -10.44 -6.14 -19.17
C LEU A 489 -10.89 -4.75 -18.70
N SER A 490 -11.62 -4.05 -19.56
CA SER A 490 -12.41 -2.88 -19.19
C SER A 490 -13.70 -3.28 -18.47
N SER A 491 -14.30 -2.33 -17.76
CA SER A 491 -15.61 -2.49 -17.10
C SER A 491 -16.72 -2.90 -18.08
N LYS A 492 -16.62 -2.50 -19.36
CA LYS A 492 -17.55 -2.93 -20.42
C LYS A 492 -17.37 -4.41 -20.77
N GLN A 493 -16.13 -4.92 -20.80
CA GLN A 493 -15.86 -6.34 -21.05
C GLN A 493 -16.30 -7.23 -19.87
N ILE A 494 -16.25 -6.73 -18.63
CA ILE A 494 -16.86 -7.43 -17.48
C ILE A 494 -18.37 -7.63 -17.68
N VAL A 495 -19.09 -6.60 -18.13
CA VAL A 495 -20.52 -6.72 -18.47
C VAL A 495 -20.74 -7.69 -19.65
N GLN A 496 -19.85 -7.70 -20.64
CA GLN A 496 -19.90 -8.66 -21.76
C GLN A 496 -19.72 -10.11 -21.29
N LEU A 497 -18.82 -10.37 -20.34
CA LEU A 497 -18.68 -11.68 -19.71
C LEU A 497 -19.92 -12.05 -18.87
N ALA A 498 -20.52 -11.08 -18.18
CA ALA A 498 -21.76 -11.27 -17.42
C ALA A 498 -22.93 -11.76 -18.28
N LEU A 499 -22.99 -11.37 -19.57
CA LEU A 499 -24.02 -11.79 -20.51
C LEU A 499 -23.93 -13.28 -20.91
N LYS A 500 -22.80 -13.96 -20.66
CA LYS A 500 -22.64 -15.42 -20.89
C LYS A 500 -23.52 -16.25 -19.94
N GLY A 501 -23.80 -15.73 -18.75
CA GLY A 501 -24.67 -16.38 -17.76
C GLY A 501 -26.16 -16.12 -18.02
N ARG A 502 -27.03 -16.86 -17.31
CA ARG A 502 -28.49 -16.65 -17.37
C ARG A 502 -28.84 -15.23 -16.91
N GLN A 503 -29.85 -14.60 -17.51
CA GLN A 503 -30.21 -13.20 -17.22
C GLN A 503 -31.52 -13.06 -16.40
N ARG A 504 -32.10 -14.19 -15.97
CA ARG A 504 -33.38 -14.25 -15.23
C ARG A 504 -33.26 -15.16 -14.02
N ASN A 505 -33.66 -14.62 -12.85
CA ASN A 505 -33.56 -15.27 -11.54
C ASN A 505 -32.12 -15.75 -11.24
N SER A 506 -31.14 -14.92 -11.59
CA SER A 506 -29.73 -15.27 -11.50
C SER A 506 -28.85 -14.05 -11.21
N VAL A 507 -27.71 -14.31 -10.56
CA VAL A 507 -26.58 -13.39 -10.43
C VAL A 507 -25.42 -14.00 -11.19
N ASN A 508 -24.81 -13.24 -12.09
CA ASN A 508 -23.67 -13.72 -12.87
C ASN A 508 -22.37 -13.20 -12.26
N VAL A 509 -21.55 -14.10 -11.74
CA VAL A 509 -20.33 -13.79 -10.99
C VAL A 509 -19.11 -14.10 -11.86
N ILE A 510 -18.35 -13.07 -12.22
CA ILE A 510 -17.12 -13.17 -13.00
C ILE A 510 -15.94 -13.24 -12.04
N LEU A 511 -15.16 -14.32 -12.11
CA LEU A 511 -13.99 -14.53 -11.28
C LEU A 511 -12.76 -14.50 -12.18
N THR A 512 -11.89 -13.50 -12.02
CA THR A 512 -10.70 -13.33 -12.87
C THR A 512 -9.45 -13.91 -12.20
N ALA A 513 -8.69 -14.70 -12.96
CA ALA A 513 -7.44 -15.32 -12.54
C ALA A 513 -6.38 -14.25 -12.18
N PRO A 514 -5.34 -14.60 -11.38
CA PRO A 514 -4.40 -13.60 -10.86
C PRO A 514 -3.56 -12.91 -11.96
N ASP A 515 -3.44 -13.55 -13.13
CA ASP A 515 -2.76 -13.02 -14.31
C ASP A 515 -3.66 -12.17 -15.24
N VAL A 516 -4.85 -11.79 -14.79
CA VAL A 516 -5.80 -10.94 -15.53
C VAL A 516 -5.89 -9.56 -14.87
N ALA A 517 -5.48 -8.52 -15.60
CA ALA A 517 -5.67 -7.14 -15.22
C ALA A 517 -7.13 -6.70 -15.51
N VAL A 518 -7.72 -5.95 -14.59
CA VAL A 518 -9.07 -5.37 -14.76
C VAL A 518 -9.04 -3.90 -14.37
N GLU A 519 -9.76 -3.06 -15.12
CA GLU A 519 -9.83 -1.61 -14.94
C GLU A 519 -10.15 -1.21 -13.48
N GLY A 520 -9.16 -0.60 -12.82
CA GLY A 520 -9.25 -0.13 -11.43
C GLY A 520 -9.18 -1.23 -10.36
N PHE A 521 -8.94 -2.49 -10.72
CA PHE A 521 -8.51 -3.51 -9.76
C PHE A 521 -7.24 -3.01 -9.04
N CYS A 522 -7.10 -3.30 -7.75
CA CYS A 522 -5.96 -2.83 -6.94
C CYS A 522 -5.84 -1.30 -6.79
N TYR A 523 -6.86 -0.54 -7.21
CA TYR A 523 -6.89 0.92 -7.14
C TYR A 523 -8.20 1.40 -6.50
N GLY A 524 -8.42 0.96 -5.25
CA GLY A 524 -9.62 1.27 -4.45
C GLY A 524 -10.77 0.27 -4.58
N LYS A 525 -10.64 -0.78 -5.39
CA LYS A 525 -11.61 -1.89 -5.48
C LYS A 525 -10.94 -3.24 -5.76
N CYS A 526 -11.52 -4.29 -5.18
CA CYS A 526 -11.10 -5.69 -5.32
C CYS A 526 -12.11 -6.53 -6.14
N GLY A 527 -13.22 -5.88 -6.48
CA GLY A 527 -14.35 -6.41 -7.23
C GLY A 527 -15.42 -5.33 -7.31
N THR A 528 -16.50 -5.59 -8.05
CA THR A 528 -17.68 -4.72 -8.13
C THR A 528 -18.94 -5.57 -8.22
N HIS A 529 -20.08 -4.99 -7.90
CA HIS A 529 -21.37 -5.50 -8.35
C HIS A 529 -22.16 -4.41 -9.05
N GLY A 530 -23.20 -4.80 -9.76
CA GLY A 530 -24.07 -3.86 -10.45
C GLY A 530 -25.14 -4.57 -11.25
N SER A 531 -25.81 -3.82 -12.13
CA SER A 531 -26.85 -4.35 -13.00
C SER A 531 -26.68 -3.91 -14.45
N SER A 532 -27.14 -4.75 -15.36
CA SER A 532 -27.16 -4.45 -16.80
C SER A 532 -28.52 -4.83 -17.40
N SER A 533 -28.83 -4.25 -18.56
CA SER A 533 -30.04 -4.58 -19.30
C SER A 533 -29.95 -6.01 -19.85
N SER A 534 -30.99 -6.80 -19.60
CA SER A 534 -31.18 -8.13 -20.18
C SER A 534 -31.46 -8.03 -21.67
N ALA A 535 -30.97 -9.00 -22.43
CA ALA A 535 -31.39 -9.23 -23.81
C ALA A 535 -32.82 -9.80 -23.89
N GLU A 536 -33.29 -10.46 -22.83
CA GLU A 536 -34.67 -10.96 -22.73
C GLU A 536 -35.66 -9.83 -22.35
N LYS A 537 -36.60 -9.54 -23.25
CA LYS A 537 -37.77 -8.70 -22.97
C LYS A 537 -38.88 -9.54 -22.35
N ILE A 538 -39.40 -9.12 -21.19
CA ILE A 538 -40.59 -9.73 -20.57
C ILE A 538 -41.77 -8.79 -20.76
N ASN A 539 -42.85 -9.27 -21.38
CA ASN A 539 -44.04 -8.49 -21.73
C ASN A 539 -43.70 -7.17 -22.47
N GLY A 540 -42.74 -7.24 -23.40
CA GLY A 540 -42.25 -6.09 -24.18
C GLY A 540 -41.33 -5.11 -23.42
N LYS A 541 -41.16 -5.26 -22.11
CA LYS A 541 -40.32 -4.37 -21.28
C LYS A 541 -38.89 -4.91 -21.14
N ASN A 542 -37.93 -4.00 -21.19
CA ASN A 542 -36.53 -4.31 -20.87
C ASN A 542 -36.43 -4.68 -19.38
N THR A 543 -35.80 -5.81 -19.08
CA THR A 543 -35.51 -6.25 -17.70
C THR A 543 -34.04 -5.98 -17.36
N LYS A 544 -33.68 -5.99 -16.08
CA LYS A 544 -32.29 -5.91 -15.62
C LYS A 544 -31.89 -7.21 -14.92
N PHE A 545 -30.63 -7.61 -15.08
CA PHE A 545 -30.01 -8.67 -14.31
C PHE A 545 -28.85 -8.11 -13.48
N ALA A 546 -28.54 -8.78 -12.36
CA ALA A 546 -27.43 -8.41 -11.49
C ALA A 546 -26.17 -9.21 -11.82
N TYR A 547 -25.01 -8.59 -11.69
CA TYR A 547 -23.71 -9.22 -11.89
C TYR A 547 -22.71 -8.79 -10.81
N ILE A 548 -21.73 -9.65 -10.56
CA ILE A 548 -20.60 -9.41 -9.66
C ILE A 548 -19.33 -9.70 -10.45
N TRP A 549 -18.26 -8.95 -10.21
CA TRP A 549 -16.91 -9.33 -10.56
C TRP A 549 -16.03 -9.30 -9.31
N ALA A 550 -15.16 -10.30 -9.14
CA ALA A 550 -14.10 -10.32 -8.13
C ALA A 550 -12.79 -10.83 -8.76
N GLY A 551 -11.67 -10.18 -8.44
CA GLY A 551 -10.35 -10.55 -8.97
C GLY A 551 -9.50 -11.33 -7.97
N ASN A 552 -8.72 -12.31 -8.44
CA ASN A 552 -7.66 -12.88 -7.62
C ASN A 552 -6.51 -11.86 -7.55
N SER A 553 -6.16 -11.43 -6.33
CA SER A 553 -5.16 -10.39 -6.09
C SER A 553 -3.74 -10.90 -5.84
N GLU A 554 -3.55 -12.22 -5.76
CA GLU A 554 -2.31 -12.94 -5.39
C GLU A 554 -1.02 -12.30 -5.95
N THR A 555 -0.99 -11.98 -7.25
CA THR A 555 0.19 -11.44 -7.95
C THR A 555 0.13 -9.94 -8.24
N GLN A 556 -0.99 -9.26 -7.94
CA GLN A 556 -1.21 -7.85 -8.31
C GLN A 556 -1.25 -6.91 -7.09
N CYS A 557 -2.00 -7.26 -6.04
CA CYS A 557 -2.16 -6.45 -4.83
C CYS A 557 -2.67 -7.25 -3.62
N PRO A 558 -2.01 -8.35 -3.23
CA PRO A 558 -2.50 -9.18 -2.13
C PRO A 558 -2.62 -8.37 -0.83
N GLY A 559 -1.72 -7.40 -0.59
CA GLY A 559 -1.80 -6.46 0.54
C GLY A 559 -2.96 -5.46 0.53
N GLN A 560 -3.79 -5.40 -0.51
CA GLN A 560 -5.07 -4.66 -0.46
C GLN A 560 -6.24 -5.64 -0.43
N CYS A 561 -6.26 -6.57 -1.39
CA CYS A 561 -7.44 -7.36 -1.71
C CYS A 561 -7.43 -8.77 -1.13
N ALA A 562 -6.32 -9.19 -0.52
CA ALA A 562 -6.24 -10.39 0.30
C ALA A 562 -5.91 -10.08 1.77
N TRP A 563 -5.97 -8.82 2.21
CA TRP A 563 -5.89 -8.48 3.64
C TRP A 563 -7.09 -9.10 4.38
N PRO A 564 -6.89 -9.85 5.49
CA PRO A 564 -5.72 -9.83 6.37
C PRO A 564 -4.68 -10.95 6.14
N PHE A 565 -4.78 -11.73 5.06
CA PHE A 565 -3.87 -12.84 4.73
C PHE A 565 -2.57 -12.41 4.04
N HIS A 566 -2.39 -11.12 3.79
CA HIS A 566 -1.14 -10.52 3.31
C HIS A 566 -0.87 -9.20 4.02
N GLN A 567 0.40 -8.80 4.12
CA GLN A 567 0.77 -7.52 4.75
C GLN A 567 0.14 -6.35 4.01
N PRO A 568 -0.49 -5.39 4.71
CA PRO A 568 -1.17 -4.26 4.08
C PRO A 568 -0.17 -3.24 3.54
N ILE A 569 -0.47 -2.63 2.38
CA ILE A 569 0.42 -1.65 1.74
C ILE A 569 0.58 -0.36 2.59
N TYR A 570 -0.43 -0.04 3.39
CA TYR A 570 -0.43 1.10 4.32
C TYR A 570 -1.11 0.69 5.64
N GLY A 571 -0.72 1.32 6.75
CA GLY A 571 -1.23 1.02 8.09
C GLY A 571 -0.33 0.04 8.87
N PRO A 572 -0.79 -0.48 10.02
CA PRO A 572 -0.01 -1.36 10.90
C PRO A 572 0.55 -2.59 10.17
N GLN A 573 1.87 -2.77 10.25
CA GLN A 573 2.61 -3.84 9.57
C GLN A 573 2.66 -5.13 10.41
N SER A 574 1.53 -5.50 11.01
CA SER A 574 1.40 -6.75 11.77
C SER A 574 1.63 -7.98 10.86
N PRO A 575 2.11 -9.11 11.41
CA PRO A 575 2.18 -10.37 10.66
C PRO A 575 0.81 -10.73 10.06
N PRO A 576 0.76 -11.19 8.79
CA PRO A 576 -0.50 -11.60 8.18
C PRO A 576 -1.12 -12.81 8.88
N LEU A 577 -2.44 -12.92 8.79
CA LEU A 577 -3.15 -14.12 9.19
C LEU A 577 -2.90 -15.27 8.20
N VAL A 578 -2.91 -16.51 8.68
CA VAL A 578 -2.77 -17.68 7.80
C VAL A 578 -4.10 -17.90 7.05
N ALA A 579 -4.03 -17.98 5.72
CA ALA A 579 -5.18 -18.15 4.83
C ALA A 579 -5.89 -19.51 5.05
N PRO A 580 -7.22 -19.55 5.28
CA PRO A 580 -7.89 -20.74 5.79
C PRO A 580 -8.03 -21.91 4.81
N ASN A 581 -7.79 -21.68 3.52
CA ASN A 581 -7.73 -22.73 2.49
C ASN A 581 -6.33 -22.88 1.87
N ASN A 582 -5.30 -22.28 2.50
CA ASN A 582 -3.91 -22.25 2.03
C ASN A 582 -3.77 -21.64 0.61
N ASP A 583 -4.60 -20.66 0.27
CA ASP A 583 -4.53 -19.92 -0.98
C ASP A 583 -4.91 -18.45 -0.69
N VAL A 584 -3.90 -17.61 -0.45
CA VAL A 584 -4.07 -16.18 -0.09
C VAL A 584 -4.92 -15.44 -1.11
N GLY A 585 -4.74 -15.75 -2.40
CA GLY A 585 -5.46 -15.14 -3.50
C GLY A 585 -6.95 -15.46 -3.51
N LEU A 586 -7.29 -16.74 -3.39
CA LEU A 586 -8.67 -17.21 -3.35
C LEU A 586 -9.36 -16.90 -2.02
N ASP A 587 -8.69 -17.02 -0.88
CA ASP A 587 -9.26 -16.66 0.42
C ASP A 587 -9.55 -15.14 0.51
N GLY A 588 -8.68 -14.31 -0.07
CA GLY A 588 -8.95 -12.89 -0.31
C GLY A 588 -10.12 -12.65 -1.26
N MET A 589 -10.21 -13.41 -2.37
CA MET A 589 -11.35 -13.35 -3.28
C MET A 589 -12.67 -13.72 -2.58
N ILE A 590 -12.68 -14.69 -1.65
CA ILE A 590 -13.89 -15.05 -0.89
C ILE A 590 -14.36 -13.90 0.00
N ILE A 591 -13.47 -13.19 0.70
CA ILE A 591 -13.83 -12.01 1.50
C ILE A 591 -14.57 -10.98 0.63
N ASN A 592 -14.00 -10.67 -0.53
CA ASN A 592 -14.58 -9.69 -1.45
C ASN A 592 -15.89 -10.18 -2.07
N LEU A 593 -15.95 -11.45 -2.50
CA LEU A 593 -17.17 -12.06 -3.04
C LEU A 593 -18.30 -12.12 -1.99
N ALA A 594 -17.99 -12.41 -0.73
CA ALA A 594 -18.94 -12.38 0.37
C ALA A 594 -19.51 -10.96 0.57
N SER A 595 -18.63 -9.95 0.59
CA SER A 595 -19.02 -8.54 0.69
C SER A 595 -19.94 -8.11 -0.48
N LEU A 596 -19.54 -8.46 -1.71
CA LEU A 596 -20.29 -8.13 -2.93
C LEU A 596 -21.61 -8.89 -3.04
N LEU A 597 -21.70 -10.15 -2.60
CA LEU A 597 -22.96 -10.90 -2.55
C LEU A 597 -23.94 -10.28 -1.56
N ALA A 598 -23.47 -9.83 -0.39
CA ALA A 598 -24.32 -9.12 0.57
C ALA A 598 -24.82 -7.80 -0.03
N GLY A 599 -23.93 -6.98 -0.62
CA GLY A 599 -24.30 -5.76 -1.35
C GLY A 599 -25.28 -6.01 -2.50
N THR A 600 -25.07 -7.05 -3.30
CA THR A 600 -25.98 -7.44 -4.40
C THR A 600 -27.33 -7.92 -3.89
N ALA A 601 -27.40 -8.60 -2.75
CA ALA A 601 -28.68 -9.00 -2.16
C ALA A 601 -29.49 -7.78 -1.68
N THR A 602 -28.82 -6.82 -1.02
CA THR A 602 -29.46 -5.67 -0.40
C THR A 602 -29.59 -4.43 -1.31
N ASN A 603 -28.85 -4.36 -2.42
CA ASN A 603 -28.81 -3.22 -3.34
C ASN A 603 -28.54 -3.61 -4.81
N PRO A 604 -29.23 -4.61 -5.40
CA PRO A 604 -28.88 -5.16 -6.73
C PRO A 604 -28.92 -4.17 -7.90
N PHE A 605 -29.61 -3.03 -7.74
CA PHE A 605 -29.83 -2.05 -8.81
C PHE A 605 -29.41 -0.61 -8.46
N GLY A 606 -28.69 -0.41 -7.35
CA GLY A 606 -28.21 0.91 -6.91
C GLY A 606 -29.30 1.83 -6.35
N ASN A 607 -30.35 1.25 -5.77
CA ASN A 607 -31.46 1.94 -5.10
C ASN A 607 -32.11 1.13 -3.95
N GLY A 608 -31.48 0.05 -3.49
CA GLY A 608 -31.89 -0.71 -2.30
C GLY A 608 -31.33 -0.06 -1.02
N TYR A 609 -30.56 -0.80 -0.23
CA TYR A 609 -29.89 -0.29 0.96
C TYR A 609 -28.48 0.23 0.66
N PHE A 610 -28.22 1.52 0.91
CA PHE A 610 -26.86 2.09 0.91
C PHE A 610 -26.75 3.44 1.65
N GLN A 611 -25.52 3.84 1.94
CA GLN A 611 -25.13 5.15 2.48
C GLN A 611 -23.99 5.75 1.62
N GLY A 612 -23.89 7.08 1.57
CA GLY A 612 -22.84 7.79 0.81
C GLY A 612 -23.21 8.08 -0.64
N PRO A 613 -22.26 8.61 -1.44
CA PRO A 613 -22.49 8.94 -2.85
C PRO A 613 -22.77 7.67 -3.67
N LYS A 614 -23.60 7.80 -4.71
CA LYS A 614 -24.05 6.68 -5.55
C LYS A 614 -22.91 6.03 -6.34
N GLU A 615 -21.82 6.76 -6.50
CA GLU A 615 -20.59 6.37 -7.20
C GLU A 615 -19.67 5.51 -6.31
N ALA A 616 -19.83 5.56 -4.98
CA ALA A 616 -19.10 4.77 -4.00
C ALA A 616 -19.97 4.46 -2.75
N PRO A 617 -21.04 3.67 -2.91
CA PRO A 617 -21.97 3.38 -1.83
C PRO A 617 -21.34 2.45 -0.76
N LEU A 618 -21.52 2.81 0.51
CA LEU A 618 -21.40 1.87 1.62
C LEU A 618 -22.66 1.01 1.69
N GLU A 619 -22.47 -0.30 1.73
CA GLU A 619 -23.50 -1.33 1.63
C GLU A 619 -23.35 -2.36 2.76
N ALA A 620 -24.13 -3.44 2.73
CA ALA A 620 -24.35 -4.35 3.88
C ALA A 620 -23.06 -4.84 4.55
N ALA A 621 -22.02 -5.11 3.77
CA ALA A 621 -20.70 -5.52 4.27
C ALA A 621 -19.63 -4.42 4.11
N SER A 622 -19.70 -3.57 3.07
CA SER A 622 -18.71 -2.50 2.85
C SER A 622 -18.82 -1.35 3.84
N ALA A 623 -19.95 -1.19 4.55
CA ALA A 623 -20.09 -0.33 5.72
C ALA A 623 -19.32 -0.84 6.96
N CYS A 624 -18.78 -2.07 6.92
CA CYS A 624 -18.01 -2.70 7.99
C CYS A 624 -16.59 -3.12 7.51
N PRO A 625 -15.81 -2.20 6.91
CA PRO A 625 -14.57 -2.55 6.24
C PRO A 625 -13.55 -3.14 7.21
N GLY A 626 -13.11 -4.36 6.93
CA GLY A 626 -12.08 -5.05 7.69
C GLY A 626 -12.46 -5.54 9.10
N VAL A 627 -13.74 -5.49 9.46
CA VAL A 627 -14.24 -6.04 10.73
C VAL A 627 -14.55 -7.53 10.53
N TYR A 628 -13.73 -8.42 11.10
CA TYR A 628 -13.95 -9.88 11.02
C TYR A 628 -14.17 -10.53 12.39
N GLY A 629 -13.55 -9.97 13.44
CA GLY A 629 -13.62 -10.41 14.84
C GLY A 629 -13.99 -9.28 15.81
N LYS A 630 -14.14 -9.63 17.09
CA LYS A 630 -14.35 -8.63 18.15
C LYS A 630 -13.09 -7.75 18.28
N GLY A 631 -13.26 -6.45 18.57
CA GLY A 631 -12.11 -5.55 18.75
C GLY A 631 -11.32 -5.27 17.46
N SER A 632 -11.92 -5.45 16.28
CA SER A 632 -11.31 -5.05 15.00
C SER A 632 -11.04 -3.54 14.95
N TYR A 633 -9.90 -3.13 14.37
CA TYR A 633 -9.53 -1.74 14.10
C TYR A 633 -8.61 -1.69 12.87
N PRO A 634 -8.31 -0.52 12.26
CA PRO A 634 -7.47 -0.45 11.06
C PRO A 634 -6.10 -1.14 11.25
N GLY A 635 -5.84 -2.20 10.47
CA GLY A 635 -4.64 -3.03 10.61
C GLY A 635 -4.79 -4.29 11.48
N TYR A 636 -5.94 -4.51 12.12
CA TYR A 636 -6.23 -5.72 12.89
C TYR A 636 -7.63 -6.27 12.62
N ALA A 637 -7.66 -7.55 12.23
CA ALA A 637 -8.87 -8.27 11.85
C ALA A 637 -9.87 -8.53 12.99
N GLY A 638 -9.49 -8.22 14.24
CA GLY A 638 -10.24 -8.60 15.44
C GLY A 638 -9.94 -10.02 15.91
N ASP A 639 -10.53 -10.39 17.05
CA ASP A 639 -10.47 -11.73 17.62
C ASP A 639 -11.17 -12.75 16.69
N VAL A 640 -10.38 -13.56 15.99
CA VAL A 640 -10.82 -14.60 15.06
C VAL A 640 -10.38 -15.99 15.54
N LEU A 641 -11.04 -17.04 15.06
CA LEU A 641 -10.70 -18.42 15.42
C LEU A 641 -9.43 -18.84 14.67
N VAL A 642 -8.55 -19.58 15.35
CA VAL A 642 -7.33 -20.14 14.77
C VAL A 642 -7.41 -21.67 14.80
N ASP A 643 -7.13 -22.31 13.68
CA ASP A 643 -6.99 -23.76 13.59
C ASP A 643 -5.66 -24.21 14.22
N SER A 644 -5.73 -25.14 15.18
CA SER A 644 -4.56 -25.57 15.95
C SER A 644 -3.56 -26.44 15.18
N ALA A 645 -3.96 -27.03 14.04
CA ALA A 645 -3.08 -27.89 13.23
C ALA A 645 -2.40 -27.11 12.08
N THR A 646 -3.05 -26.07 11.57
CA THR A 646 -2.58 -25.33 10.37
C THR A 646 -2.26 -23.86 10.64
N GLY A 647 -2.68 -23.30 11.78
CA GLY A 647 -2.63 -21.86 12.05
C GLY A 647 -3.69 -21.04 11.30
N ALA A 648 -4.50 -21.68 10.44
CA ALA A 648 -5.52 -21.03 9.62
C ALA A 648 -6.47 -20.15 10.44
N SER A 649 -6.63 -18.89 10.04
CA SER A 649 -7.51 -17.93 10.71
C SER A 649 -8.86 -17.83 10.01
N TYR A 650 -9.95 -17.96 10.77
CA TYR A 650 -11.31 -18.05 10.23
C TYR A 650 -12.38 -17.57 11.22
N ASN A 651 -13.60 -17.33 10.75
CA ASN A 651 -14.75 -17.07 11.61
C ASN A 651 -16.01 -17.85 11.21
N ALA A 652 -15.98 -18.59 10.09
CA ALA A 652 -17.08 -19.41 9.59
C ALA A 652 -16.64 -20.79 9.10
N HIS A 653 -17.41 -21.83 9.43
CA HIS A 653 -17.35 -23.16 8.83
C HIS A 653 -18.27 -23.25 7.61
N GLY A 654 -17.77 -23.87 6.54
CA GLY A 654 -18.53 -24.22 5.34
C GLY A 654 -18.75 -25.74 5.19
N VAL A 655 -19.29 -26.13 4.03
CA VAL A 655 -19.39 -27.54 3.62
C VAL A 655 -18.01 -28.14 3.36
N ASN A 656 -17.95 -29.47 3.27
CA ASN A 656 -16.72 -30.20 2.91
C ASN A 656 -15.51 -29.91 3.81
N GLY A 657 -15.75 -29.52 5.07
CA GLY A 657 -14.71 -29.19 6.05
C GLY A 657 -14.04 -27.82 5.84
N ARG A 658 -14.49 -27.04 4.86
CA ARG A 658 -13.92 -25.73 4.53
C ARG A 658 -14.07 -24.72 5.68
N LYS A 659 -13.11 -23.82 5.77
CA LYS A 659 -13.09 -22.69 6.70
C LYS A 659 -12.99 -21.40 5.92
N TYR A 660 -13.64 -20.35 6.40
CA TYR A 660 -13.69 -19.04 5.74
C TYR A 660 -13.60 -17.91 6.76
N LEU A 661 -13.04 -16.79 6.32
CA LEU A 661 -13.12 -15.51 7.02
C LEU A 661 -14.11 -14.62 6.26
N LEU A 662 -15.17 -14.18 6.94
CA LEU A 662 -16.27 -13.42 6.36
C LEU A 662 -16.39 -12.04 7.04
N PRO A 663 -16.64 -10.96 6.29
CA PRO A 663 -16.79 -9.62 6.85
C PRO A 663 -18.03 -9.52 7.75
N ALA A 664 -17.99 -8.64 8.74
CA ALA A 664 -19.17 -8.27 9.50
C ALA A 664 -20.24 -7.66 8.58
N LEU A 665 -21.52 -7.81 8.96
CA LEU A 665 -22.64 -7.17 8.29
C LEU A 665 -23.15 -6.02 9.17
N PHE A 666 -23.47 -4.88 8.56
CA PHE A 666 -24.05 -3.73 9.26
C PHE A 666 -25.50 -4.04 9.66
N ASP A 667 -25.77 -4.22 10.94
CA ASP A 667 -27.10 -4.52 11.43
C ASP A 667 -27.99 -3.26 11.40
N PRO A 668 -29.03 -3.20 10.54
CA PRO A 668 -29.88 -2.01 10.41
C PRO A 668 -30.77 -1.78 11.64
N SER A 669 -30.89 -2.76 12.55
CA SER A 669 -31.69 -2.66 13.77
C SER A 669 -30.90 -2.09 14.96
N THR A 670 -29.59 -2.30 15.01
CA THR A 670 -28.71 -1.78 16.08
C THR A 670 -27.77 -0.66 15.62
N ALA A 671 -27.67 -0.42 14.30
CA ALA A 671 -26.74 0.50 13.67
C ALA A 671 -25.26 0.20 13.98
N THR A 672 -24.90 -1.09 14.10
CA THR A 672 -23.54 -1.57 14.41
C THR A 672 -23.10 -2.72 13.50
N CYS A 673 -21.79 -2.91 13.35
CA CYS A 673 -21.23 -4.06 12.63
C CYS A 673 -21.34 -5.34 13.46
N ALA A 674 -22.09 -6.32 12.98
CA ALA A 674 -22.30 -7.61 13.63
C ALA A 674 -21.36 -8.67 13.06
N THR A 675 -20.48 -9.23 13.90
CA THR A 675 -19.64 -10.40 13.58
C THR A 675 -20.34 -11.70 13.97
N LEU A 676 -19.87 -12.83 13.42
CA LEU A 676 -20.33 -14.17 13.84
C LEU A 676 -19.94 -14.51 15.28
N VAL A 677 -18.76 -14.07 15.72
CA VAL A 677 -18.11 -14.51 16.97
C VAL A 677 -18.44 -13.55 18.11
N LEU A 678 -19.61 -13.75 18.71
CA LEU A 678 -19.81 -13.41 20.12
C LEU A 678 -19.19 -14.53 20.96
N ILE A 679 -17.99 -14.29 21.51
CA ILE A 679 -17.49 -15.12 22.62
C ILE A 679 -18.45 -14.91 23.78
N MET A 680 -19.31 -15.89 24.03
CA MET A 680 -20.04 -15.97 25.29
C MET A 680 -18.98 -16.17 26.39
N ALA A 681 -18.77 -15.14 27.21
CA ALA A 681 -18.21 -15.38 28.54
C ALA A 681 -19.08 -16.46 29.20
N PHE A 682 -18.46 -17.51 29.73
CA PHE A 682 -19.16 -18.67 30.27
C PHE A 682 -20.19 -18.23 31.32
N VAL A 683 -21.47 -18.29 30.95
CA VAL A 683 -22.57 -18.10 31.90
C VAL A 683 -22.62 -19.36 32.76
N VAL A 684 -21.93 -19.31 33.90
CA VAL A 684 -22.09 -20.32 34.94
C VAL A 684 -23.54 -20.28 35.39
N SER A 685 -24.23 -21.41 35.24
CA SER A 685 -25.65 -21.54 35.55
C SER A 685 -25.95 -21.13 37.00
N SER A 686 -26.96 -20.29 37.17
CA SER A 686 -27.62 -20.06 38.46
C SER A 686 -29.08 -19.72 38.21
N HIS A 687 -29.95 -20.74 38.34
CA HIS A 687 -31.39 -20.58 38.36
C HIS A 687 -31.89 -20.61 39.81
N PHE A 688 -32.27 -19.45 40.34
CA PHE A 688 -33.21 -19.34 41.48
C PHE A 688 -34.08 -18.07 41.36
N VAL A 689 -35.11 -18.18 40.50
CA VAL A 689 -36.52 -17.77 40.71
C VAL A 689 -36.85 -16.51 41.56
N LEU A 690 -37.29 -15.43 40.86
CA LEU A 690 -38.40 -14.47 41.15
C LEU A 690 -38.53 -13.73 42.53
N PRO A 691 -39.40 -12.69 42.68
CA PRO A 691 -39.79 -11.61 41.74
C PRO A 691 -39.88 -10.20 42.39
N VAL A 692 -39.79 -9.12 41.60
CA VAL A 692 -40.52 -7.84 41.85
C VAL A 692 -41.04 -7.28 40.51
N LEU A 693 -42.22 -6.66 40.56
CA LEU A 693 -43.08 -6.29 39.43
C LEU A 693 -43.36 -4.76 39.42
N VAL A 694 -43.78 -4.22 38.26
CA VAL A 694 -44.44 -2.91 38.04
C VAL A 694 -43.58 -1.63 38.15
N LEU A 695 -43.40 -0.91 37.02
CA LEU A 695 -44.11 0.38 36.79
C LEU A 695 -44.03 0.89 35.32
N LEU A 696 -45.21 0.94 34.66
CA LEU A 696 -45.75 1.92 33.68
C LEU A 696 -44.84 2.46 32.55
N ILE A 697 -45.10 2.27 31.24
CA ILE A 697 -46.27 2.59 30.38
C ILE A 697 -46.55 4.11 30.19
N SER A 698 -46.39 4.61 28.95
CA SER A 698 -47.01 5.81 28.26
C SER A 698 -45.99 6.58 27.38
N ILE A 699 -46.30 7.43 26.38
CA ILE A 699 -47.40 7.62 25.39
C ILE A 699 -46.72 8.33 24.17
N ASN A 700 -46.75 7.84 22.91
CA ASN A 700 -47.79 7.88 21.86
C ASN A 700 -48.04 9.25 21.14
N ARG A 701 -47.55 9.37 19.88
CA ARG A 701 -48.17 10.01 18.67
C ARG A 701 -47.79 11.43 18.11
N LEU A 702 -47.85 11.45 16.76
CA LEU A 702 -48.33 12.49 15.81
C LEU A 702 -47.36 13.50 15.11
N SER A 703 -47.00 13.13 13.87
CA SER A 703 -47.02 13.89 12.60
C SER A 703 -46.97 15.43 12.55
N SER A 704 -46.20 16.01 11.61
CA SER A 704 -46.72 16.50 10.30
C SER A 704 -45.73 17.28 9.42
N ALA A 705 -45.96 17.18 8.09
CA ALA A 705 -45.71 18.16 7.02
C ALA A 705 -44.26 18.48 6.56
N ALA A 706 -44.13 18.66 5.24
CA ALA A 706 -42.89 18.92 4.51
C ALA A 706 -42.85 20.36 3.95
N ARG A 707 -41.66 20.81 3.52
CA ARG A 707 -41.50 21.76 2.40
C ARG A 707 -40.17 21.52 1.67
N VAL A 708 -40.23 21.66 0.35
CA VAL A 708 -39.14 21.44 -0.62
C VAL A 708 -38.49 22.77 -0.95
N LEU A 709 -37.17 22.79 -1.21
CA LEU A 709 -36.54 23.72 -2.15
C LEU A 709 -35.27 23.09 -2.75
N SER A 710 -35.03 23.34 -4.03
CA SER A 710 -34.07 22.61 -4.89
C SER A 710 -32.72 23.32 -5.02
N MET A 711 -31.63 22.55 -5.07
CA MET A 711 -30.31 23.02 -5.50
C MET A 711 -30.18 23.03 -7.02
N SER A 712 -29.46 24.03 -7.56
CA SER A 712 -29.08 24.12 -8.97
C SER A 712 -27.65 23.62 -9.20
N ASP A 713 -27.48 22.84 -10.26
CA ASP A 713 -26.26 22.14 -10.67
C ASP A 713 -25.26 23.06 -11.39
N GLN A 714 -23.95 22.90 -11.17
CA GLN A 714 -22.88 23.40 -12.06
C GLN A 714 -21.64 22.50 -12.06
N THR A 715 -21.24 22.11 -13.27
CA THR A 715 -20.17 21.14 -13.61
C THR A 715 -18.77 21.75 -13.71
N GLN A 716 -17.72 20.94 -13.49
CA GLN A 716 -16.30 21.37 -13.50
C GLN A 716 -15.47 20.61 -14.56
N GLU A 717 -14.54 21.29 -15.24
CA GLU A 717 -13.69 20.74 -16.33
C GLU A 717 -12.24 20.39 -15.88
N PRO A 718 -11.50 19.52 -16.63
CA PRO A 718 -10.21 18.97 -16.22
C PRO A 718 -8.95 19.81 -16.58
N PHE A 719 -7.89 19.68 -15.78
CA PHE A 719 -6.62 20.41 -15.95
C PHE A 719 -5.70 19.82 -17.05
N LEU A 720 -5.05 20.71 -17.82
CA LEU A 720 -4.20 20.38 -18.97
C LEU A 720 -2.69 20.68 -18.74
N PHE A 721 -1.80 20.00 -19.46
CA PHE A 721 -0.35 20.24 -19.48
C PHE A 721 0.01 21.58 -20.16
N GLN A 722 0.77 22.45 -19.50
CA GLN A 722 0.90 23.88 -19.88
C GLN A 722 2.33 24.36 -20.15
N TYR A 723 2.43 25.43 -20.94
CA TYR A 723 3.66 26.18 -21.22
C TYR A 723 3.68 27.49 -20.43
N HIS A 724 4.73 27.71 -19.65
CA HIS A 724 4.83 28.83 -18.69
C HIS A 724 5.70 29.98 -19.22
N ASN A 725 5.80 30.11 -20.55
CA ASN A 725 6.47 31.19 -21.29
C ASN A 725 7.99 31.34 -21.06
N GLY A 726 8.65 30.35 -20.45
CA GLY A 726 10.09 30.29 -20.27
C GLY A 726 10.87 29.71 -21.46
N PRO A 727 12.17 30.01 -21.58
CA PRO A 727 12.97 29.58 -22.72
C PRO A 727 13.25 28.07 -22.71
N LEU A 728 13.06 27.45 -23.87
CA LEU A 728 13.43 26.06 -24.17
C LEU A 728 14.88 25.99 -24.69
N LEU A 729 15.52 24.82 -24.66
CA LEU A 729 16.84 24.65 -25.28
C LEU A 729 16.73 24.54 -26.80
N THR A 730 17.44 25.38 -27.55
CA THR A 730 17.38 25.43 -29.02
C THR A 730 18.77 25.53 -29.65
N GLY A 731 18.89 25.10 -30.91
CA GLY A 731 20.18 25.06 -31.63
C GLY A 731 21.10 23.93 -31.18
N LYS A 732 22.43 24.10 -31.41
CA LYS A 732 23.44 23.09 -31.10
C LYS A 732 23.86 23.16 -29.63
N ILE A 733 23.65 22.07 -28.88
CA ILE A 733 23.96 21.95 -27.46
C ILE A 733 24.87 20.73 -27.23
N SER A 734 25.99 20.95 -26.54
CA SER A 734 26.92 19.87 -26.15
C SER A 734 26.45 19.17 -24.87
N VAL A 735 26.56 17.83 -24.81
CA VAL A 735 26.26 17.05 -23.61
C VAL A 735 27.57 16.54 -23.01
N ASN A 736 28.04 17.19 -21.95
CA ASN A 736 29.27 16.80 -21.26
C ASN A 736 28.97 15.75 -20.20
N LEU A 737 29.75 14.67 -20.14
CA LEU A 737 29.58 13.59 -19.17
C LEU A 737 30.65 13.71 -18.07
N ILE A 738 30.22 13.81 -16.81
CA ILE A 738 31.08 13.87 -15.63
C ILE A 738 30.88 12.57 -14.84
N TRP A 739 31.77 11.61 -15.09
CA TRP A 739 31.78 10.30 -14.44
C TRP A 739 32.43 10.39 -13.07
N TYR A 740 31.69 10.10 -12.01
CA TYR A 740 32.15 10.21 -10.64
C TYR A 740 32.12 8.85 -9.94
N GLY A 741 33.30 8.39 -9.51
CA GLY A 741 33.53 7.03 -9.05
C GLY A 741 33.87 6.06 -10.19
N LYS A 742 33.79 4.75 -9.93
CA LYS A 742 34.31 3.71 -10.84
C LYS A 742 33.25 3.20 -11.81
N PHE A 743 33.50 3.35 -13.10
CA PHE A 743 32.70 2.77 -14.18
C PHE A 743 33.60 1.93 -15.10
N ARG A 744 33.11 0.75 -15.54
CA ARG A 744 33.81 -0.07 -16.54
C ARG A 744 33.81 0.63 -17.91
N PRO A 745 34.79 0.37 -18.81
CA PRO A 745 34.76 0.90 -20.17
C PRO A 745 33.46 0.59 -20.93
N SER A 746 32.91 -0.62 -20.78
CA SER A 746 31.60 -1.00 -21.34
C SER A 746 30.44 -0.17 -20.79
N GLN A 747 30.40 0.05 -19.48
CA GLN A 747 29.39 0.90 -18.83
C GLN A 747 29.47 2.36 -19.32
N ARG A 748 30.67 2.85 -19.61
CA ARG A 748 30.86 4.17 -20.22
C ARG A 748 30.40 4.24 -21.67
N ALA A 749 30.60 3.16 -22.44
CA ALA A 749 30.12 3.06 -23.82
C ALA A 749 28.58 3.17 -23.89
N ILE A 750 27.85 2.39 -23.09
CA ILE A 750 26.36 2.39 -23.06
C ILE A 750 25.77 3.81 -23.01
N VAL A 751 26.24 4.65 -22.07
CA VAL A 751 25.73 6.03 -21.93
C VAL A 751 26.29 6.97 -23.01
N SER A 752 27.55 6.79 -23.43
CA SER A 752 28.17 7.63 -24.45
C SER A 752 27.51 7.45 -25.81
N ASP A 753 27.23 6.19 -26.18
CA ASP A 753 26.58 5.80 -27.43
C ASP A 753 25.11 6.21 -27.40
N PHE A 754 24.42 6.08 -26.25
CA PHE A 754 23.11 6.69 -26.06
C PHE A 754 23.14 8.21 -26.32
N ILE A 755 24.10 8.96 -25.79
CA ILE A 755 24.20 10.41 -26.09
C ILE A 755 24.51 10.69 -27.57
N ALA A 756 25.31 9.88 -28.24
CA ALA A 756 25.57 10.00 -29.67
C ALA A 756 24.31 9.73 -30.53
N SER A 757 23.46 8.80 -30.10
CA SER A 757 22.23 8.40 -30.78
C SER A 757 21.15 9.49 -30.82
N VAL A 758 21.02 10.31 -29.77
CA VAL A 758 19.88 11.25 -29.56
C VAL A 758 19.61 12.19 -30.73
N SER A 759 20.64 12.59 -31.48
CA SER A 759 20.51 13.48 -32.65
C SER A 759 21.21 12.94 -33.89
N SER A 760 21.34 11.61 -33.99
CA SER A 760 21.87 10.93 -35.16
C SER A 760 21.04 11.27 -36.41
N ARG A 761 21.74 11.57 -37.52
CA ARG A 761 21.12 11.86 -38.83
C ARG A 761 20.91 10.61 -39.68
N LYS A 762 21.34 9.43 -39.21
CA LYS A 762 21.24 8.17 -39.95
C LYS A 762 19.76 7.79 -40.10
N LEU A 763 19.29 7.68 -41.34
CA LEU A 763 17.89 7.52 -41.69
C LEU A 763 17.63 6.11 -42.26
N ALA A 764 16.41 5.61 -42.04
CA ALA A 764 15.85 4.37 -42.58
C ALA A 764 16.46 3.04 -42.08
N THR A 765 16.01 2.61 -40.90
CA THR A 765 15.59 1.21 -40.72
C THR A 765 14.10 1.20 -40.36
N ALA A 766 13.39 0.08 -40.55
CA ALA A 766 11.96 -0.03 -40.21
C ALA A 766 11.69 -0.14 -38.69
N GLN A 767 12.75 -0.14 -37.87
CA GLN A 767 12.70 -0.27 -36.41
C GLN A 767 12.78 1.11 -35.73
N PRO A 768 12.19 1.28 -34.54
CA PRO A 768 12.31 2.52 -33.77
C PRO A 768 13.76 2.74 -33.29
N SER A 769 14.20 4.00 -33.31
CA SER A 769 15.56 4.41 -32.88
C SER A 769 15.51 5.56 -31.88
N VAL A 770 16.61 5.83 -31.18
CA VAL A 770 16.67 6.88 -30.15
C VAL A 770 16.53 8.25 -30.79
N ALA A 771 17.13 8.49 -31.97
CA ALA A 771 16.89 9.70 -32.75
C ALA A 771 15.40 9.90 -33.13
N THR A 772 14.66 8.81 -33.37
CA THR A 772 13.23 8.86 -33.71
C THR A 772 12.37 9.15 -32.48
N TRP A 773 12.71 8.58 -31.32
CA TRP A 773 12.12 8.94 -30.03
C TRP A 773 12.37 10.41 -29.68
N TRP A 774 13.61 10.89 -29.83
CA TRP A 774 13.97 12.28 -29.49
C TRP A 774 13.21 13.32 -30.32
N LYS A 775 12.92 13.03 -31.59
CA LYS A 775 12.05 13.88 -32.45
C LYS A 775 10.65 14.11 -31.86
N ALA A 776 10.15 13.28 -30.95
CA ALA A 776 8.90 13.55 -30.25
C ALA A 776 8.96 14.88 -29.47
N THR A 777 10.15 15.30 -29.03
CA THR A 777 10.35 16.59 -28.34
C THR A 777 10.04 17.80 -29.24
N GLU A 778 10.20 17.69 -30.57
CA GLU A 778 9.91 18.76 -31.54
C GLU A 778 8.46 19.27 -31.44
N LYS A 779 7.52 18.43 -31.00
CA LYS A 779 6.12 18.81 -30.75
C LYS A 779 6.00 19.96 -29.74
N TYR A 780 6.80 19.95 -28.67
CA TYR A 780 6.79 21.02 -27.67
C TYR A 780 7.35 22.32 -28.25
N PHE A 781 8.38 22.26 -29.08
CA PHE A 781 8.95 23.45 -29.74
C PHE A 781 8.00 24.05 -30.77
N ASN A 782 7.31 23.22 -31.56
CA ASN A 782 6.39 23.66 -32.61
C ASN A 782 5.10 24.33 -32.07
N LEU A 783 4.68 24.01 -30.85
CA LEU A 783 3.52 24.62 -30.21
C LEU A 783 3.79 26.05 -29.68
N VAL A 784 5.06 26.43 -29.49
CA VAL A 784 5.43 27.78 -29.08
C VAL A 784 5.44 28.70 -30.31
N LYS A 785 4.64 29.78 -30.29
CA LYS A 785 4.57 30.81 -31.37
C LYS A 785 5.84 31.69 -31.51
N GLN A 786 7.03 31.16 -31.23
CA GLN A 786 8.30 31.87 -31.42
C GLN A 786 8.79 31.73 -32.87
N LYS A 787 8.78 32.85 -33.59
CA LYS A 787 9.35 32.93 -34.95
C LYS A 787 10.86 32.60 -34.90
N LYS A 788 11.29 31.61 -35.70
CA LYS A 788 12.69 31.18 -35.90
C LYS A 788 13.42 30.55 -34.69
N ALA A 789 12.79 29.61 -34.00
CA ALA A 789 13.56 28.65 -33.18
C ALA A 789 14.34 27.67 -34.09
N SER A 790 15.65 27.51 -33.87
CA SER A 790 16.44 26.46 -34.54
C SER A 790 16.21 25.12 -33.83
N PRO A 791 16.08 24.00 -34.56
CA PRO A 791 15.87 22.68 -33.94
C PRO A 791 17.00 22.35 -32.96
N LEU A 792 16.63 21.71 -31.84
CA LEU A 792 17.57 21.28 -30.81
C LEU A 792 18.38 20.10 -31.30
N LEU A 793 19.68 20.30 -31.49
CA LEU A 793 20.63 19.27 -31.86
C LEU A 793 21.56 19.02 -30.67
N LEU A 794 21.47 17.84 -30.06
CA LEU A 794 22.41 17.42 -29.03
C LEU A 794 23.64 16.80 -29.69
N SER A 795 24.83 17.03 -29.14
CA SER A 795 26.05 16.35 -29.58
C SER A 795 26.88 15.90 -28.37
N PRO A 796 27.59 14.76 -28.46
CA PRO A 796 28.58 14.38 -27.46
C PRO A 796 29.55 15.54 -27.16
N GLY A 797 29.76 15.80 -25.88
CA GLY A 797 30.66 16.84 -25.37
C GLY A 797 31.91 16.24 -24.74
N THR A 798 32.54 17.01 -23.86
CA THR A 798 33.71 16.56 -23.09
C THR A 798 33.31 15.50 -22.06
N GLN A 799 34.11 14.44 -21.94
CA GLN A 799 34.00 13.48 -20.83
C GLN A 799 35.05 13.80 -19.75
N ILE A 800 34.63 13.81 -18.49
CA ILE A 800 35.47 14.11 -17.32
C ILE A 800 35.40 12.90 -16.38
N LEU A 801 36.54 12.31 -16.05
CA LEU A 801 36.64 11.15 -15.14
C LEU A 801 37.11 11.59 -13.75
N ASP A 802 36.39 11.15 -12.71
CA ASP A 802 36.67 11.39 -11.29
C ASP A 802 36.62 10.07 -10.50
N GLU A 803 37.41 9.09 -10.96
CA GLU A 803 37.50 7.74 -10.37
C GLU A 803 38.14 7.74 -8.96
N LYS A 804 38.69 8.88 -8.53
CA LYS A 804 39.32 9.09 -7.20
C LYS A 804 38.34 9.61 -6.14
N TYR A 805 37.06 9.80 -6.47
CA TYR A 805 36.03 10.31 -5.55
C TYR A 805 36.42 11.66 -4.91
N SER A 806 36.75 12.67 -5.72
CA SER A 806 37.35 13.95 -5.24
C SER A 806 36.54 14.75 -4.20
N LEU A 807 35.27 14.38 -3.97
CA LEU A 807 34.37 14.97 -2.97
C LEU A 807 33.83 13.93 -1.96
N GLY A 808 34.42 12.73 -1.91
CA GLY A 808 33.99 11.60 -1.08
C GLY A 808 32.95 10.67 -1.75
N ARG A 809 32.64 9.55 -1.10
CA ARG A 809 31.64 8.55 -1.55
C ARG A 809 30.19 8.90 -1.21
N SER A 810 29.96 10.04 -0.56
CA SER A 810 28.64 10.55 -0.20
C SER A 810 28.52 12.01 -0.66
N LEU A 811 27.53 12.31 -1.50
CA LEU A 811 27.35 13.61 -2.14
C LEU A 811 26.01 14.27 -1.79
N SER A 812 26.05 15.55 -1.46
CA SER A 812 24.90 16.45 -1.41
C SER A 812 24.61 17.07 -2.79
N ASP A 813 23.40 17.59 -2.99
CA ASP A 813 23.00 18.28 -4.23
C ASP A 813 23.93 19.48 -4.55
N LYS A 814 24.51 20.14 -3.53
CA LYS A 814 25.52 21.20 -3.72
C LYS A 814 26.83 20.66 -4.32
N GLN A 815 27.25 19.44 -3.94
CA GLN A 815 28.41 18.78 -4.53
C GLN A 815 28.13 18.32 -5.96
N ILE A 816 26.90 17.90 -6.27
CA ILE A 816 26.46 17.62 -7.66
C ILE A 816 26.60 18.88 -8.54
N VAL A 817 26.10 20.04 -8.09
CA VAL A 817 26.29 21.31 -8.83
C VAL A 817 27.77 21.67 -8.99
N LYS A 818 28.60 21.41 -7.97
CA LYS A 818 30.07 21.61 -8.04
C LYS A 818 30.72 20.68 -9.08
N LEU A 819 30.29 19.42 -9.20
CA LEU A 819 30.76 18.50 -10.25
C LEU A 819 30.31 18.94 -11.64
N ALA A 820 29.03 19.30 -11.80
CA ALA A 820 28.48 19.82 -13.05
C ALA A 820 29.18 21.10 -13.53
N SER A 821 29.67 21.95 -12.61
CA SER A 821 30.42 23.17 -12.96
C SER A 821 31.81 22.92 -13.58
N LYS A 822 32.32 21.67 -13.54
CA LYS A 822 33.54 21.27 -14.25
C LYS A 822 33.34 21.23 -15.78
N GLY A 823 32.10 21.03 -16.24
CA GLY A 823 31.76 20.95 -17.67
C GLY A 823 31.52 22.30 -18.34
N GLY A 824 31.20 22.29 -19.63
CA GLY A 824 30.96 23.49 -20.44
C GLY A 824 29.84 24.38 -19.88
N GLN A 825 30.04 25.70 -19.90
CA GLN A 825 29.16 26.68 -19.23
C GLN A 825 28.31 27.51 -20.21
N LYS A 826 28.35 27.17 -21.51
CA LYS A 826 27.65 27.83 -22.61
C LYS A 826 27.26 26.77 -23.64
N ASN A 827 26.02 26.81 -24.12
CA ASN A 827 25.48 25.85 -25.11
C ASN A 827 25.78 24.39 -24.72
N ALA A 828 25.54 24.07 -23.45
CA ALA A 828 25.96 22.83 -22.82
C ALA A 828 24.97 22.35 -21.76
N ILE A 829 24.79 21.04 -21.68
CA ILE A 829 24.20 20.31 -20.56
C ILE A 829 25.33 19.53 -19.90
N ASN A 830 25.48 19.66 -18.57
CA ASN A 830 26.51 18.93 -17.82
C ASN A 830 25.85 17.79 -17.03
N VAL A 831 26.08 16.55 -17.44
CA VAL A 831 25.48 15.35 -16.86
C VAL A 831 26.47 14.73 -15.87
N VAL A 832 26.13 14.69 -14.58
CA VAL A 832 26.91 14.01 -13.55
C VAL A 832 26.40 12.59 -13.39
N LEU A 833 27.27 11.60 -13.57
CA LEU A 833 26.96 10.18 -13.52
C LEU A 833 27.71 9.58 -12.32
N THR A 834 27.01 9.10 -11.29
CA THR A 834 27.64 8.54 -10.07
C THR A 834 27.58 7.01 -10.08
N SER A 835 28.71 6.34 -9.81
CA SER A 835 28.80 4.88 -9.77
C SER A 835 27.96 4.26 -8.64
N SER A 836 27.72 2.95 -8.72
CA SER A 836 26.81 2.23 -7.81
C SER A 836 27.30 2.23 -6.36
N ASP A 837 28.59 2.48 -6.13
CA ASP A 837 29.24 2.62 -4.82
C ASP A 837 29.34 4.07 -4.28
N VAL A 838 28.57 5.00 -4.87
CA VAL A 838 28.45 6.40 -4.43
C VAL A 838 27.03 6.69 -3.95
N ALA A 839 26.90 7.06 -2.67
CA ALA A 839 25.64 7.54 -2.11
C ALA A 839 25.40 9.01 -2.50
N VAL A 840 24.17 9.37 -2.84
CA VAL A 840 23.76 10.76 -3.13
C VAL A 840 22.48 11.08 -2.37
N GLN A 841 22.38 12.29 -1.83
CA GLN A 841 21.22 12.75 -1.06
C GLN A 841 19.90 12.56 -1.84
N GLY A 842 18.97 11.77 -1.28
CA GLY A 842 17.67 11.47 -1.89
C GLY A 842 17.69 10.39 -2.98
N PHE A 843 18.87 9.90 -3.38
CA PHE A 843 18.97 8.71 -4.22
C PHE A 843 18.27 7.53 -3.54
N CYS A 844 17.61 6.67 -4.30
CA CYS A 844 16.95 5.46 -3.78
C CYS A 844 15.83 5.68 -2.73
N SER A 845 15.37 6.92 -2.55
CA SER A 845 14.32 7.26 -1.58
C SER A 845 13.33 8.30 -2.10
N SER A 846 13.77 9.24 -2.93
CA SER A 846 12.90 10.24 -3.56
C SER A 846 13.21 10.56 -5.02
N LYS A 847 14.39 10.16 -5.52
CA LYS A 847 14.82 10.42 -6.90
C LYS A 847 15.84 9.40 -7.40
N CYS A 848 15.81 9.10 -8.69
CA CYS A 848 16.83 8.32 -9.41
C CYS A 848 17.83 9.21 -10.15
N GLY A 849 17.47 10.48 -10.32
CA GLY A 849 18.27 11.55 -10.90
C GLY A 849 17.52 12.88 -10.74
N LEU A 850 18.14 13.97 -11.17
CA LEU A 850 17.49 15.30 -11.21
C LEU A 850 18.08 16.14 -12.35
N HIS A 851 17.37 17.18 -12.76
CA HIS A 851 17.94 18.24 -13.58
C HIS A 851 17.71 19.61 -12.95
N GLY A 852 18.41 20.61 -13.47
CA GLY A 852 18.23 21.99 -13.05
C GLY A 852 19.19 22.94 -13.73
N SER A 853 19.28 24.16 -13.20
CA SER A 853 20.21 25.17 -13.71
C SER A 853 21.01 25.85 -12.61
N SER A 854 22.22 26.27 -12.95
CA SER A 854 23.11 27.01 -12.06
C SER A 854 23.77 28.19 -12.78
N MET A 855 24.28 29.15 -12.02
CA MET A 855 24.89 30.36 -12.57
C MET A 855 26.34 30.10 -13.00
N SER A 856 26.68 30.45 -14.23
CA SER A 856 28.07 30.40 -14.73
C SER A 856 28.97 31.32 -13.91
N ALA A 857 30.15 30.81 -13.55
CA ALA A 857 31.22 31.59 -12.91
C ALA A 857 31.79 32.67 -13.85
N LYS A 858 31.76 32.45 -15.18
CA LYS A 858 32.27 33.39 -16.19
C LYS A 858 31.19 34.43 -16.54
N LYS A 859 31.48 35.71 -16.34
CA LYS A 859 30.65 36.82 -16.85
C LYS A 859 30.86 36.97 -18.35
N ILE A 860 29.77 37.12 -19.12
CA ILE A 860 29.79 37.42 -20.55
C ILE A 860 28.95 38.71 -20.74
N ASN A 861 29.50 39.73 -21.39
CA ASN A 861 28.86 41.05 -21.58
C ASN A 861 28.28 41.64 -20.28
N ARG A 862 29.08 41.62 -19.19
CA ARG A 862 28.73 42.03 -17.82
C ARG A 862 27.57 41.24 -17.15
N LYS A 863 26.88 40.33 -17.84
CA LYS A 863 25.83 39.45 -17.30
C LYS A 863 26.39 38.05 -16.97
N ARG A 864 25.79 37.36 -15.98
CA ARG A 864 26.06 35.94 -15.72
C ARG A 864 25.01 35.11 -16.45
N SER A 865 25.42 34.16 -17.28
CA SER A 865 24.51 33.17 -17.89
C SER A 865 24.17 32.07 -16.90
N LYS A 866 23.05 31.37 -17.12
CA LYS A 866 22.81 30.05 -16.52
C LYS A 866 23.34 28.95 -17.44
N PHE A 867 23.71 27.81 -16.86
CA PHE A 867 23.92 26.54 -17.57
C PHE A 867 22.97 25.49 -17.01
N ALA A 868 22.59 24.51 -17.83
CA ALA A 868 21.76 23.38 -17.42
C ALA A 868 22.64 22.21 -16.97
N TYR A 869 22.17 21.44 -15.99
CA TYR A 869 22.84 20.25 -15.51
C TYR A 869 21.84 19.14 -15.19
N ILE A 870 22.32 17.90 -15.30
CA ILE A 870 21.60 16.67 -14.94
C ILE A 870 22.48 15.91 -13.95
N TRP A 871 21.88 15.15 -13.05
CA TRP A 871 22.54 14.05 -12.35
C TRP A 871 21.71 12.78 -12.44
N VAL A 872 22.38 11.63 -12.58
CA VAL A 872 21.79 10.29 -12.52
C VAL A 872 22.72 9.38 -11.73
N GLY A 873 22.17 8.54 -10.84
CA GLY A 873 22.93 7.54 -10.10
C GLY A 873 22.76 6.12 -10.66
N ASN A 874 23.83 5.33 -10.67
CA ASN A 874 23.73 3.89 -10.91
C ASN A 874 23.08 3.22 -9.69
N SER A 875 21.94 2.58 -9.89
CA SER A 875 21.13 1.99 -8.81
C SER A 875 21.44 0.53 -8.50
N GLU A 876 22.25 -0.13 -9.33
CA GLU A 876 22.60 -1.57 -9.32
C GLU A 876 22.71 -2.19 -7.92
N THR A 877 23.45 -1.57 -7.01
CA THR A 877 23.73 -2.10 -5.66
C THR A 877 23.00 -1.38 -4.53
N GLN A 878 22.19 -0.35 -4.82
CA GLN A 878 21.51 0.47 -3.81
C GLN A 878 19.98 0.34 -3.86
N CYS A 879 19.38 0.35 -5.06
CA CYS A 879 17.94 0.30 -5.25
C CYS A 879 17.52 -0.05 -6.68
N PRO A 880 18.01 -1.16 -7.26
CA PRO A 880 17.68 -1.47 -8.66
C PRO A 880 16.16 -1.62 -8.86
N GLY A 881 15.43 -2.12 -7.86
CA GLY A 881 13.96 -2.15 -7.84
C GLY A 881 13.22 -0.81 -7.66
N GLN A 882 13.90 0.33 -7.64
CA GLN A 882 13.26 1.65 -7.80
C GLN A 882 13.67 2.34 -9.09
N CYS A 883 14.96 2.27 -9.43
CA CYS A 883 15.55 3.11 -10.47
C CYS A 883 15.96 2.36 -11.74
N ALA A 884 15.85 1.02 -11.76
CA ALA A 884 16.10 0.18 -12.93
C ALA A 884 14.86 -0.63 -13.37
N TRP A 885 13.64 -0.28 -12.92
CA TRP A 885 12.41 -0.84 -13.49
C TRP A 885 12.26 -0.39 -14.96
N PRO A 886 12.02 -1.31 -15.92
CA PRO A 886 11.45 -2.66 -15.77
C PRO A 886 12.48 -3.80 -15.75
N PHE A 887 13.78 -3.50 -15.74
CA PHE A 887 14.88 -4.48 -15.80
C PHE A 887 15.26 -5.07 -14.43
N HIS A 888 14.69 -4.55 -13.34
CA HIS A 888 14.72 -5.16 -12.02
C HIS A 888 13.31 -5.24 -11.43
N GLN A 889 13.10 -6.24 -10.58
CA GLN A 889 11.85 -6.44 -9.85
C GLN A 889 11.60 -5.22 -8.96
N PRO A 890 10.42 -4.56 -9.05
CA PRO A 890 10.18 -3.32 -8.34
C PRO A 890 9.95 -3.58 -6.85
N ILE A 891 10.45 -2.70 -5.97
CA ILE A 891 10.27 -2.85 -4.51
C ILE A 891 8.78 -2.75 -4.13
N TYR A 892 7.98 -2.02 -4.91
CA TYR A 892 6.53 -1.85 -4.72
C TYR A 892 5.81 -1.89 -6.07
N GLY A 893 4.56 -2.36 -6.09
CA GLY A 893 3.77 -2.56 -7.31
C GLY A 893 3.81 -4.00 -7.86
N PRO A 894 3.24 -4.27 -9.04
CA PRO A 894 3.13 -5.62 -9.57
C PRO A 894 4.48 -6.34 -9.72
N GLN A 895 4.54 -7.56 -9.19
CA GLN A 895 5.76 -8.36 -9.06
C GLN A 895 5.96 -9.27 -10.29
N SER A 896 5.72 -8.73 -11.49
CA SER A 896 6.01 -9.42 -12.74
C SER A 896 7.51 -9.70 -12.88
N PRO A 897 7.92 -10.83 -13.51
CA PRO A 897 9.32 -11.10 -13.79
C PRO A 897 10.00 -9.91 -14.49
N PRO A 898 11.23 -9.53 -14.09
CA PRO A 898 11.94 -8.42 -14.71
C PRO A 898 12.19 -8.69 -16.20
N LEU A 899 12.18 -7.62 -16.99
CA LEU A 899 12.58 -7.70 -18.39
C LEU A 899 14.10 -7.83 -18.51
N VAL A 900 14.58 -8.52 -19.54
CA VAL A 900 16.02 -8.61 -19.79
C VAL A 900 16.53 -7.24 -20.26
N ALA A 901 17.55 -6.74 -19.57
CA ALA A 901 18.15 -5.43 -19.81
C ALA A 901 18.86 -5.39 -21.18
N PRO A 902 18.62 -4.37 -22.03
CA PRO A 902 19.05 -4.40 -23.43
C PRO A 902 20.56 -4.35 -23.66
N ASN A 903 21.33 -3.82 -22.70
CA ASN A 903 22.80 -3.85 -22.75
C ASN A 903 23.40 -4.85 -21.75
N ASN A 904 22.58 -5.75 -21.19
CA ASN A 904 22.95 -6.73 -20.16
C ASN A 904 23.60 -6.09 -18.90
N ASP A 905 23.23 -4.84 -18.59
CA ASP A 905 23.65 -4.14 -17.37
C ASP A 905 22.44 -3.38 -16.81
N VAL A 906 21.72 -4.03 -15.89
CA VAL A 906 20.51 -3.51 -15.24
C VAL A 906 20.73 -2.12 -14.63
N GLY A 907 21.92 -1.88 -14.06
CA GLY A 907 22.28 -0.59 -13.46
C GLY A 907 22.34 0.53 -14.49
N LEU A 908 23.10 0.30 -15.56
CA LEU A 908 23.33 1.28 -16.64
C LEU A 908 22.11 1.45 -17.55
N ASP A 909 21.37 0.39 -17.84
CA ASP A 909 20.11 0.47 -18.58
C ASP A 909 19.05 1.26 -17.78
N GLY A 910 19.01 1.09 -16.44
CA GLY A 910 18.27 1.97 -15.54
C GLY A 910 18.75 3.42 -15.56
N MET A 911 20.07 3.67 -15.62
CA MET A 911 20.61 5.03 -15.79
C MET A 911 20.18 5.66 -17.12
N VAL A 912 20.15 4.90 -18.22
CA VAL A 912 19.73 5.39 -19.55
C VAL A 912 18.26 5.80 -19.54
N ILE A 913 17.35 5.01 -18.93
CA ILE A 913 15.94 5.39 -18.72
C ILE A 913 15.82 6.75 -18.02
N ASN A 914 16.51 6.92 -16.90
CA ASN A 914 16.44 8.13 -16.10
C ASN A 914 17.08 9.33 -16.82
N LEU A 915 18.21 9.12 -17.49
CA LEU A 915 18.90 10.14 -18.28
C LEU A 915 18.04 10.61 -19.47
N ALA A 916 17.38 9.69 -20.17
CA ALA A 916 16.48 10.00 -21.28
C ALA A 916 15.33 10.90 -20.81
N SER A 917 14.68 10.54 -19.69
CA SER A 917 13.60 11.33 -19.09
C SER A 917 14.08 12.73 -18.69
N LEU A 918 15.22 12.82 -18.00
CA LEU A 918 15.80 14.09 -17.53
C LEU A 918 16.34 14.95 -18.66
N LEU A 919 16.83 14.38 -19.77
CA LEU A 919 17.20 15.13 -20.97
C LEU A 919 15.99 15.77 -21.65
N ALA A 920 14.88 15.04 -21.77
CA ALA A 920 13.63 15.59 -22.31
C ALA A 920 13.09 16.73 -21.41
N GLY A 921 13.08 16.52 -20.09
CA GLY A 921 12.76 17.57 -19.10
C GLY A 921 13.68 18.79 -19.22
N THR A 922 14.99 18.57 -19.30
CA THR A 922 15.99 19.64 -19.49
C THR A 922 15.82 20.38 -20.82
N ALA A 923 15.39 19.71 -21.89
CA ALA A 923 15.14 20.36 -23.18
C ALA A 923 13.89 21.25 -23.15
N THR A 924 12.81 20.79 -22.51
CA THR A 924 11.51 21.46 -22.47
C THR A 924 11.29 22.38 -21.26
N ASN A 925 12.11 22.28 -20.22
CA ASN A 925 12.04 23.09 -19.00
C ASN A 925 13.43 23.38 -18.36
N PRO A 926 14.45 23.82 -19.12
CA PRO A 926 15.84 23.95 -18.62
C PRO A 926 16.04 24.88 -17.42
N PHE A 927 15.08 25.77 -17.14
CA PHE A 927 15.21 26.82 -16.12
C PHE A 927 14.03 26.92 -15.15
N GLY A 928 13.11 25.95 -15.15
CA GLY A 928 11.96 25.90 -14.22
C GLY A 928 10.82 26.86 -14.56
N ASN A 929 10.59 27.12 -15.86
CA ASN A 929 9.50 27.95 -16.40
C ASN A 929 9.10 27.61 -17.85
N GLY A 930 9.53 26.48 -18.41
CA GLY A 930 9.14 25.99 -19.74
C GLY A 930 7.81 25.23 -19.73
N TYR A 931 7.81 23.98 -20.18
CA TYR A 931 6.64 23.08 -20.14
C TYR A 931 6.60 22.27 -18.83
N PHE A 932 5.50 22.38 -18.07
CA PHE A 932 5.20 21.50 -16.94
C PHE A 932 3.72 21.54 -16.51
N GLN A 933 3.31 20.52 -15.75
CA GLN A 933 2.04 20.42 -15.04
C GLN A 933 2.29 20.23 -13.53
N GLY A 934 1.35 20.69 -12.70
CA GLY A 934 1.44 20.57 -11.24
C GLY A 934 2.24 21.70 -10.58
N PRO A 935 2.50 21.60 -9.26
CA PRO A 935 3.26 22.60 -8.52
C PRO A 935 4.70 22.68 -9.03
N LYS A 936 5.30 23.87 -8.95
CA LYS A 936 6.65 24.17 -9.45
C LYS A 936 7.75 23.41 -8.69
N GLU A 937 7.41 22.91 -7.52
CA GLU A 937 8.24 22.18 -6.57
C GLU A 937 8.31 20.68 -6.90
N ALA A 938 7.32 20.16 -7.65
CA ALA A 938 7.29 18.79 -8.17
C ALA A 938 6.65 18.76 -9.59
N PRO A 939 7.27 19.42 -10.58
CA PRO A 939 6.68 19.56 -11.91
C PRO A 939 6.68 18.21 -12.64
N LEU A 940 5.51 17.83 -13.16
CA LEU A 940 5.41 16.80 -14.20
C LEU A 940 5.80 17.45 -15.53
N GLU A 941 6.90 17.00 -16.11
CA GLU A 941 7.48 17.49 -17.37
C GLU A 941 7.33 16.45 -18.47
N ALA A 942 7.84 16.75 -19.68
CA ALA A 942 7.56 16.02 -20.92
C ALA A 942 7.66 14.47 -20.82
N ALA A 943 8.65 13.94 -20.10
CA ALA A 943 8.81 12.49 -19.88
C ALA A 943 8.34 12.02 -18.49
N SER A 944 8.48 12.86 -17.45
CA SER A 944 8.04 12.50 -16.09
C SER A 944 6.53 12.49 -15.90
N ALA A 945 5.75 13.08 -16.82
CA ALA A 945 4.30 12.94 -16.88
C ALA A 945 3.82 11.55 -17.35
N CYS A 946 4.70 10.71 -17.91
CA CYS A 946 4.39 9.36 -18.39
C CYS A 946 5.31 8.31 -17.74
N PRO A 947 5.41 8.24 -16.40
CA PRO A 947 6.38 7.39 -15.71
C PRO A 947 6.07 5.92 -15.98
N GLY A 948 7.07 5.18 -16.45
CA GLY A 948 6.96 3.75 -16.71
C GLY A 948 6.18 3.34 -17.97
N ILE A 949 5.81 4.29 -18.83
CA ILE A 949 5.14 4.03 -20.11
C ILE A 949 6.21 3.90 -21.21
N TYR A 950 6.60 2.67 -21.54
CA TYR A 950 7.64 2.39 -22.55
C TYR A 950 7.09 1.83 -23.86
N GLY A 951 5.97 1.11 -23.80
CA GLY A 951 5.29 0.47 -24.93
C GLY A 951 3.78 0.72 -24.93
N LYS A 952 3.09 0.19 -25.95
CA LYS A 952 1.63 0.33 -26.08
C LYS A 952 0.92 -0.45 -24.97
N GLY A 953 -0.13 0.13 -24.39
CA GLY A 953 -0.92 -0.51 -23.33
C GLY A 953 -0.18 -0.65 -22.00
N ALA A 954 0.88 0.12 -21.77
CA ALA A 954 1.56 0.18 -20.47
C ALA A 954 0.61 0.64 -19.35
N TYR A 955 0.82 0.12 -18.15
CA TYR A 955 0.15 0.50 -16.91
C TYR A 955 1.11 0.25 -15.72
N PRO A 956 0.84 0.75 -14.50
CA PRO A 956 1.76 0.55 -13.37
C PRO A 956 2.09 -0.94 -13.16
N GLY A 957 3.35 -1.32 -13.31
CA GLY A 957 3.82 -2.72 -13.25
C GLY A 957 3.84 -3.49 -14.58
N TYR A 958 3.42 -2.89 -15.69
CA TYR A 958 3.61 -3.43 -17.04
C TYR A 958 4.17 -2.36 -17.98
N ALA A 959 5.38 -2.59 -18.49
CA ALA A 959 6.12 -1.65 -19.35
C ALA A 959 5.40 -1.29 -20.67
N GLY A 960 4.39 -2.06 -21.06
CA GLY A 960 3.73 -1.99 -22.37
C GLY A 960 4.27 -3.05 -23.33
N GLU A 961 3.66 -3.15 -24.50
CA GLU A 961 4.14 -3.98 -25.61
C GLU A 961 5.50 -3.44 -26.10
N LEU A 962 6.57 -4.20 -25.83
CA LEU A 962 7.95 -3.90 -26.20
C LEU A 962 8.47 -4.89 -27.26
N LEU A 963 9.48 -4.47 -28.02
CA LEU A 963 10.23 -5.37 -28.88
C LEU A 963 11.14 -6.25 -28.00
N VAL A 964 11.32 -7.50 -28.41
CA VAL A 964 12.18 -8.47 -27.72
C VAL A 964 13.19 -9.00 -28.72
N ASP A 965 14.47 -8.93 -28.38
CA ASP A 965 15.54 -9.53 -29.17
C ASP A 965 15.46 -11.06 -29.08
N SER A 966 15.38 -11.73 -30.22
CA SER A 966 15.16 -13.18 -30.28
C SER A 966 16.38 -14.02 -29.87
N THR A 967 17.56 -13.41 -29.72
CA THR A 967 18.82 -14.12 -29.40
C THR A 967 19.14 -13.99 -27.91
N THR A 968 18.96 -12.79 -27.35
CA THR A 968 19.32 -12.43 -25.97
C THR A 968 18.13 -12.35 -25.01
N GLY A 969 16.91 -12.24 -25.54
CA GLY A 969 15.70 -11.94 -24.76
C GLY A 969 15.56 -10.47 -24.33
N ALA A 970 16.53 -9.61 -24.69
CA ALA A 970 16.55 -8.19 -24.36
C ALA A 970 15.25 -7.47 -24.77
N SER A 971 14.64 -6.73 -23.85
CA SER A 971 13.43 -5.94 -24.13
C SER A 971 13.77 -4.48 -24.42
N TYR A 972 13.29 -3.93 -25.54
CA TYR A 972 13.60 -2.58 -26.00
C TYR A 972 12.43 -1.89 -26.73
N ASN A 973 12.46 -0.55 -26.77
CA ASN A 973 11.58 0.27 -27.62
C ASN A 973 12.34 1.17 -28.60
N ALA A 974 13.67 1.15 -28.56
CA ALA A 974 14.56 1.82 -29.51
C ALA A 974 15.81 0.95 -29.70
N HIS A 975 16.30 0.86 -30.93
CA HIS A 975 17.50 0.12 -31.29
C HIS A 975 18.31 0.93 -32.32
N GLU A 976 19.64 0.89 -32.22
CA GLU A 976 20.53 1.46 -33.24
C GLU A 976 21.59 0.43 -33.64
N CYS A 977 21.61 0.07 -34.93
CA CYS A 977 22.72 -0.68 -35.50
C CYS A 977 23.97 0.20 -35.55
N ASN A 978 24.80 0.12 -34.50
CA ASN A 978 26.21 0.49 -34.64
C ASN A 978 26.82 -0.39 -35.74
N GLN A 979 27.56 0.25 -36.65
CA GLN A 979 28.28 -0.47 -37.68
C GLN A 979 29.33 -1.37 -37.01
N VAL A 980 29.34 -2.64 -37.39
CA VAL A 980 30.60 -3.37 -37.45
C VAL A 980 31.53 -2.53 -38.32
N PHE A 981 32.71 -2.18 -37.80
CA PHE A 981 33.78 -1.64 -38.63
C PHE A 981 34.19 -2.73 -39.63
N THR A 982 33.61 -2.70 -40.83
CA THR A 982 34.26 -3.26 -42.01
C THR A 982 35.53 -2.46 -42.26
N SER A 983 36.58 -3.14 -42.72
CA SER A 983 38.00 -2.74 -42.66
C SER A 983 38.42 -1.47 -43.41
N ASP A 984 37.49 -0.78 -44.07
CA ASP A 984 37.82 -0.03 -45.29
C ASP A 984 37.83 1.51 -45.13
N ASP A 985 37.34 2.04 -44.01
CA ASP A 985 37.27 3.50 -43.73
C ASP A 985 38.15 3.94 -42.54
N VAL A 986 39.43 3.56 -42.56
CA VAL A 986 40.43 4.00 -41.57
C VAL A 986 41.49 4.91 -42.20
N ALA A 987 41.12 6.18 -42.41
CA ALA A 987 42.09 7.25 -42.65
C ALA A 987 42.72 7.69 -41.30
N PHE A 988 43.68 6.91 -40.80
CA PHE A 988 44.55 7.33 -39.70
C PHE A 988 45.73 8.12 -40.26
N ASP A 989 45.81 9.41 -39.93
CA ASP A 989 47.05 10.16 -40.01
C ASP A 989 47.61 10.34 -38.59
N GLY A 990 48.89 10.02 -38.38
CA GLY A 990 49.56 10.19 -37.07
C GLY A 990 50.13 8.93 -36.38
N LEU A 991 51.21 8.38 -36.95
CA LEU A 991 52.35 7.79 -36.22
C LEU A 991 52.15 6.53 -35.33
N LEU A 992 52.31 5.36 -35.94
CA LEU A 992 53.29 4.35 -35.48
C LEU A 992 54.02 3.79 -36.71
N ARG A 993 55.36 3.66 -36.64
CA ARG A 993 56.20 3.22 -37.76
C ARG A 993 56.35 1.70 -37.79
N ASP A 994 56.23 1.13 -38.99
CA ASP A 994 56.75 -0.16 -39.48
C ASP A 994 56.48 -1.44 -38.65
N PRO A 995 55.50 -2.29 -39.05
CA PRO A 995 55.26 -3.62 -38.47
C PRO A 995 56.11 -4.73 -39.12
N TRP A 996 57.19 -4.37 -39.81
CA TRP A 996 57.94 -5.25 -40.70
C TRP A 996 59.14 -5.90 -40.01
N VAL A 997 59.14 -7.24 -39.91
CA VAL A 997 60.31 -8.01 -39.44
C VAL A 997 60.93 -8.75 -40.62
N ARG A 998 62.24 -8.60 -40.80
CA ARG A 998 63.01 -9.24 -41.88
C ARG A 998 63.63 -10.55 -41.41
N SER A 999 63.51 -11.60 -42.23
CA SER A 999 64.22 -12.86 -42.02
C SER A 999 64.71 -13.39 -43.37
N GLY A 1000 66.02 -13.26 -43.63
CA GLY A 1000 66.61 -13.55 -44.93
C GLY A 1000 66.30 -12.47 -45.98
N GLN A 1001 65.89 -12.91 -47.18
CA GLN A 1001 65.51 -12.01 -48.28
C GLN A 1001 64.05 -11.52 -48.19
N ASP A 1002 63.23 -12.12 -47.32
CA ASP A 1002 61.79 -11.83 -47.21
C ASP A 1002 61.42 -11.03 -45.94
N TRP A 1003 60.23 -10.42 -45.99
CA TRP A 1003 59.66 -9.53 -44.98
C TRP A 1003 58.28 -10.03 -44.52
N TYR A 1004 57.98 -9.92 -43.22
CA TYR A 1004 56.73 -10.39 -42.62
C TYR A 1004 56.02 -9.30 -41.80
N ILE A 1005 54.68 -9.37 -41.74
CA ILE A 1005 53.78 -8.54 -40.91
C ILE A 1005 53.09 -9.45 -39.88
N VAL A 1006 52.87 -8.94 -38.65
CA VAL A 1006 52.20 -9.68 -37.57
C VAL A 1006 50.84 -9.05 -37.23
N TYR A 1007 49.78 -9.86 -37.23
CA TYR A 1007 48.47 -9.53 -36.67
C TYR A 1007 48.07 -10.60 -35.63
N SER A 1008 47.34 -10.20 -34.58
CA SER A 1008 46.64 -11.13 -33.68
C SER A 1008 45.14 -10.82 -33.66
N TRP A 1009 44.32 -11.86 -33.62
CA TRP A 1009 42.86 -11.75 -33.65
C TRP A 1009 42.25 -12.66 -32.58
N VAL A 1010 41.23 -12.16 -31.88
CA VAL A 1010 40.37 -12.95 -30.99
C VAL A 1010 38.93 -12.54 -31.26
N GLY A 1011 38.19 -13.42 -31.92
CA GLY A 1011 36.75 -13.26 -32.16
C GLY A 1011 36.00 -14.49 -31.66
N ASN A 1012 34.84 -14.27 -31.06
CA ASN A 1012 33.94 -15.33 -30.59
C ASN A 1012 32.61 -15.18 -31.34
N SER A 1013 32.19 -16.23 -32.06
CA SER A 1013 30.94 -16.23 -32.82
C SER A 1013 30.23 -17.59 -32.77
N VAL A 1014 29.15 -17.67 -31.99
CA VAL A 1014 28.06 -18.62 -32.22
C VAL A 1014 26.74 -17.93 -31.89
N THR A 1015 26.01 -17.46 -32.91
CA THR A 1015 24.56 -17.65 -33.12
C THR A 1015 24.05 -16.72 -34.23
N GLN A 1016 23.94 -17.22 -35.47
CA GLN A 1016 22.88 -16.87 -36.44
C GLN A 1016 23.09 -17.67 -37.74
N CYS A 1017 22.22 -18.67 -37.97
CA CYS A 1017 21.71 -19.14 -39.27
C CYS A 1017 21.14 -20.58 -39.16
N PRO A 1018 19.81 -20.78 -39.16
CA PRO A 1018 19.21 -22.09 -39.33
C PRO A 1018 19.06 -22.43 -40.82
N GLY A 1019 19.89 -23.33 -41.34
CA GLY A 1019 19.59 -24.11 -42.56
C GLY A 1019 20.18 -23.65 -43.90
N LYS A 1020 21.25 -24.37 -44.32
CA LYS A 1020 21.80 -24.51 -45.68
C LYS A 1020 22.60 -23.33 -46.29
N CYS A 1021 23.53 -23.70 -47.18
CA CYS A 1021 24.59 -22.88 -47.82
C CYS A 1021 25.63 -22.35 -46.80
N ALA A 1022 26.82 -22.95 -46.55
CA ALA A 1022 27.67 -23.92 -47.26
C ALA A 1022 28.37 -23.42 -48.55
N TRP A 1023 29.70 -23.62 -48.62
CA TRP A 1023 30.66 -23.32 -49.72
C TRP A 1023 30.99 -21.82 -49.90
N LEU A 1024 32.24 -21.31 -49.94
CA LEU A 1024 33.65 -21.75 -49.81
C LEU A 1024 34.46 -20.58 -49.19
N PHE A 1025 35.75 -20.57 -48.83
CA PHE A 1025 36.97 -21.44 -48.83
C PHE A 1025 37.82 -20.96 -47.60
N HIS A 1026 38.84 -21.65 -47.05
CA HIS A 1026 39.42 -22.98 -47.25
C HIS A 1026 39.77 -23.57 -45.86
#